data_AF-A0A210PNK7-F1
#
_entry.id   AF-A0A210PNK7-F1
#
_cell.length_a   1.000
_cell.length_b   1.000
_cell.length_c   1.000
_cell.angle_alpha   90.00
_cell.angle_beta   90.00
_cell.angle_gamma   90.00
#
_symmetry.space_group_name_H-M   'P 1'
#
loop_
_entity.id
_entity.type
_entity.pdbx_description
1 polymer ?
#
loop_
_entity_poly.entity_id
_entity_poly.type
_entity_poly.pdbx_seq_one_letter_code
_entity_poly.pdbx_strand_id
1 'polypeptide(L)'
;MTTCKCMLSLLLLSLLAVTAAVHQAEIDKLVKDIEELARHLMLQQLVIEERIRSDGNSGVKQIRGTHKGTRAYFGDTFNMGSMLSIHDHTNYDRTVGMGEFSAVMNGLEFRTRHNDYKLRMPSENSTKFHLLQDLPFPEVPPSVMAKHSVPDQIKEMREYFRAFKEQNSSIRHDYANYFKPVMCYVEGAWTTDTKSISEPFHSDRHFLDASSWFDLLEKVRFTSYTGGKSNFENYSFLPTTITDVVNGNPVYAQWNYRIICHPIRTRMGLSSLALIDDLGIRMAHRYSFEKANHARTARYRLTPRSFNRYNSTNQASSTLNLEYTGVELLDSIMNEIPGKDNYHHTLTDDAFGQTEYNMLNSGKSPQNAAYYHHLTDSKLPNAQGDHIYYKGFSDENLWVAETTQPRVAPMTVTSCQFNASVGDVTCNNHTVRYSYAVPLEIIWMTPLYTWNPYGLVFHTDNNVPPKNGRTGGTNATTAFNGTSRSYYYYTPNDFFKSNEVGRDPADTAKDVVGVLDKHGHVKIVKPSGTRIMLPEIDGVGKIRTRYPVAPSHHEGSPMYKEVDALKEMILDIPKNLKFFESPPFGSHNVQTHNPDDSLQHFTTTFTHKTPPGLHQHDVYVDAHDWSMLQRNSKVMAITTNDNEHSHTLQLQRDAHNHNQINIISCDNVPHCWDGHANVLLHMTD
;
A
#
# COMPACT_ATOMS: atom_id res chain seq x y z
N MET A 1 7.96 89.81 -11.69
CA MET A 1 7.27 88.88 -10.77
C MET A 1 6.91 87.53 -11.41
N THR A 2 6.61 87.47 -12.70
CA THR A 2 6.22 86.25 -13.44
C THR A 2 7.35 85.23 -13.64
N THR A 3 8.57 85.69 -13.95
CA THR A 3 9.76 84.82 -14.12
C THR A 3 10.19 84.11 -12.84
N CYS A 4 10.10 84.78 -11.69
CA CYS A 4 10.43 84.20 -10.39
C CYS A 4 9.44 83.11 -9.96
N LYS A 5 8.14 83.25 -10.28
CA LYS A 5 7.12 82.22 -10.05
C LYS A 5 7.31 80.97 -10.94
N CYS A 6 7.77 81.15 -12.17
CA CYS A 6 8.11 80.03 -13.06
C CYS A 6 9.33 79.25 -12.57
N MET A 7 10.40 79.92 -12.15
CA MET A 7 11.58 79.24 -11.58
C MET A 7 11.23 78.47 -10.31
N LEU A 8 10.44 79.07 -9.40
CA LEU A 8 10.05 78.39 -8.16
C LEU A 8 9.18 77.16 -8.43
N SER A 9 8.30 77.21 -9.44
CA SER A 9 7.48 76.06 -9.85
C SER A 9 8.32 74.96 -10.48
N LEU A 10 9.29 75.29 -11.35
CA LEU A 10 10.22 74.31 -11.91
C LEU A 10 11.07 73.63 -10.83
N LEU A 11 11.52 74.41 -9.84
CA LEU A 11 12.32 73.88 -8.74
C LEU A 11 11.50 72.92 -7.86
N LEU A 12 10.24 73.27 -7.56
CA LEU A 12 9.31 72.39 -6.85
C LEU A 12 9.02 71.10 -7.63
N LEU A 13 8.77 71.19 -8.93
CA LEU A 13 8.56 70.02 -9.81
C LEU A 13 9.80 69.13 -9.88
N SER A 14 11.00 69.72 -9.94
CA SER A 14 12.25 68.96 -9.92
C SER A 14 12.48 68.26 -8.57
N LEU A 15 12.18 68.93 -7.44
CA LEU A 15 12.26 68.33 -6.12
C LEU A 15 11.28 67.16 -5.97
N LEU A 16 10.03 67.35 -6.40
CA LEU A 16 8.99 66.31 -6.37
C LEU A 16 9.38 65.10 -7.22
N ALA A 17 9.95 65.33 -8.41
CA ALA A 17 10.44 64.26 -9.29
C ALA A 17 11.61 63.48 -8.68
N VAL A 18 12.56 64.17 -8.04
CA VAL A 18 13.68 63.52 -7.34
C VAL A 18 13.20 62.73 -6.13
N THR A 19 12.28 63.27 -5.31
CA THR A 19 11.71 62.52 -4.18
C THR A 19 10.91 61.31 -4.63
N ALA A 20 10.15 61.42 -5.73
CA ALA A 20 9.42 60.29 -6.29
C ALA A 20 10.36 59.19 -6.82
N ALA A 21 11.47 59.58 -7.46
CA ALA A 21 12.48 58.63 -7.94
C ALA A 21 13.20 57.90 -6.78
N VAL A 22 13.52 58.61 -5.69
CA VAL A 22 14.13 58.00 -4.50
C VAL A 22 13.16 57.03 -3.83
N HIS A 23 11.89 57.42 -3.64
CA HIS A 23 10.88 56.51 -3.08
C HIS A 23 10.60 55.31 -3.97
N GLN A 24 10.60 55.47 -5.30
CA GLN A 24 10.47 54.34 -6.21
C GLN A 24 11.65 53.38 -6.08
N ALA A 25 12.88 53.87 -5.99
CA ALA A 25 14.06 53.04 -5.77
C ALA A 25 14.03 52.29 -4.43
N GLU A 26 13.52 52.91 -3.37
CA GLU A 26 13.30 52.25 -2.07
C GLU A 26 12.23 51.16 -2.15
N ILE A 27 11.12 51.41 -2.85
CA ILE A 27 10.06 50.42 -3.09
C ILE A 27 10.60 49.25 -3.91
N ASP A 28 11.34 49.51 -4.99
CA ASP A 28 11.92 48.47 -5.83
C ASP A 28 12.91 47.60 -5.04
N LYS A 29 13.69 48.22 -4.14
CA LYS A 29 14.56 47.49 -3.22
C LYS A 29 13.76 46.62 -2.25
N LEU A 30 12.70 47.14 -1.63
CA LEU A 30 11.85 46.36 -0.73
C LEU A 30 11.17 45.18 -1.44
N VAL A 31 10.68 45.39 -2.67
CA VAL A 31 10.12 44.33 -3.51
C VAL A 31 11.16 43.24 -3.74
N LYS A 32 12.39 43.63 -4.10
CA LYS A 32 13.49 42.68 -4.29
C LYS A 32 13.85 41.92 -3.01
N ASP A 33 13.95 42.61 -1.88
CA ASP A 33 14.25 41.98 -0.57
C ASP A 33 13.15 40.96 -0.19
N ILE A 34 11.87 41.27 -0.47
CA ILE A 34 10.74 40.35 -0.29
C ILE A 34 10.84 39.14 -1.22
N GLU A 35 11.22 39.34 -2.49
CA GLU A 35 11.42 38.26 -3.45
C GLU A 35 12.55 37.32 -3.01
N GLU A 36 13.67 37.87 -2.56
CA GLU A 36 14.80 37.08 -2.05
C GLU A 36 14.41 36.31 -0.77
N LEU A 37 13.68 36.93 0.16
CA LEU A 37 13.18 36.25 1.36
C LEU A 37 12.20 35.13 1.02
N ALA A 38 11.26 35.37 0.10
CA ALA A 38 10.30 34.36 -0.34
C ALA A 38 11.00 33.18 -1.03
N ARG A 39 11.99 33.44 -1.88
CA ARG A 39 12.83 32.39 -2.48
C ARG A 39 13.61 31.61 -1.42
N HIS A 40 14.14 32.29 -0.40
CA HIS A 40 14.81 31.62 0.70
C HIS A 40 13.86 30.69 1.48
N LEU A 41 12.62 31.11 1.72
CA LEU A 41 11.58 30.26 2.32
C LEU A 41 11.23 29.04 1.46
N MET A 42 11.14 29.20 0.13
CA MET A 42 10.96 28.09 -0.80
C MET A 42 12.10 27.06 -0.67
N LEU A 43 13.34 27.53 -0.60
CA LEU A 43 14.50 26.67 -0.42
C LEU A 43 14.53 25.99 0.95
N GLN A 44 14.13 26.68 2.02
CA GLN A 44 14.01 26.07 3.36
C GLN A 44 12.95 24.96 3.36
N GLN A 45 11.82 25.17 2.69
CA GLN A 45 10.79 24.14 2.52
C GLN A 45 11.34 22.95 1.73
N LEU A 46 12.05 23.18 0.63
CA LEU A 46 12.68 22.12 -0.15
C LEU A 46 13.70 21.32 0.68
N VAL A 47 14.51 21.98 1.54
CA VAL A 47 15.45 21.30 2.43
C VAL A 47 14.73 20.36 3.41
N ILE A 48 13.56 20.75 3.92
CA ILE A 48 12.74 19.89 4.78
C ILE A 48 12.22 18.68 3.99
N GLU A 49 11.71 18.91 2.78
CA GLU A 49 11.22 17.83 1.92
C GLU A 49 12.32 16.85 1.51
N GLU A 50 13.51 17.35 1.13
CA GLU A 50 14.69 16.53 0.80
C GLU A 50 15.16 15.71 2.00
N ARG A 51 15.15 16.30 3.20
CA ARG A 51 15.44 15.55 4.43
C ARG A 51 14.47 14.38 4.59
N ILE A 52 13.17 14.63 4.42
CA ILE A 52 12.15 13.57 4.54
C ILE A 52 12.32 12.51 3.44
N ARG A 53 12.62 12.90 2.19
CA ARG A 53 12.94 11.96 1.09
C ARG A 53 14.15 11.08 1.43
N SER A 54 15.15 11.64 2.13
CA SER A 54 16.34 10.89 2.55
C SER A 54 16.12 10.00 3.78
N ASP A 55 15.15 10.34 4.63
CA ASP A 55 14.84 9.58 5.86
C ASP A 55 14.04 8.30 5.57
N GLY A 56 13.33 8.22 4.44
CA GLY A 56 12.56 7.04 4.01
C GLY A 56 11.75 7.26 2.72
N ASN A 57 11.00 6.25 2.29
CA ASN A 57 10.24 6.25 1.03
C ASN A 57 8.84 6.85 1.22
N SER A 58 8.12 7.14 0.13
CA SER A 58 6.71 7.52 0.21
C SER A 58 5.88 6.38 0.82
N GLY A 59 4.84 6.72 1.57
CA GLY A 59 4.04 5.72 2.27
C GLY A 59 3.28 6.26 3.47
N VAL A 60 2.58 5.35 4.15
CA VAL A 60 1.90 5.66 5.40
C VAL A 60 2.93 5.77 6.52
N LYS A 61 2.81 6.79 7.34
CA LYS A 61 3.76 7.04 8.44
C LYS A 61 3.22 6.53 9.76
N GLN A 62 1.98 6.91 10.08
CA GLN A 62 1.40 6.62 11.39
C GLN A 62 -0.12 6.78 11.38
N ILE A 63 -0.83 5.96 12.15
CA ILE A 63 -2.22 6.17 12.55
C ILE A 63 -2.27 6.83 13.92
N ARG A 64 -3.44 7.32 14.31
CA ARG A 64 -3.61 7.87 15.65
C ARG A 64 -3.24 6.87 16.75
N GLY A 65 -2.42 7.32 17.69
CA GLY A 65 -2.09 6.57 18.90
C GLY A 65 -3.24 6.46 19.89
N THR A 66 -3.57 5.24 20.26
CA THR A 66 -4.59 4.78 21.19
C THR A 66 -4.01 3.78 22.20
N HIS A 67 -3.05 2.95 21.79
CA HIS A 67 -2.35 2.01 22.66
C HIS A 67 -0.93 2.49 23.01
N LYS A 68 -0.48 2.08 24.21
CA LYS A 68 0.88 2.26 24.71
C LYS A 68 1.25 1.10 25.61
N GLY A 69 2.54 0.88 25.84
CA GLY A 69 2.99 -0.12 26.80
C GLY A 69 4.41 0.13 27.29
N THR A 70 4.91 -0.80 28.12
CA THR A 70 6.25 -0.74 28.74
C THR A 70 7.39 -1.03 27.78
N ARG A 71 7.08 -1.44 26.54
CA ARG A 71 8.01 -1.70 25.44
C ARG A 71 7.55 -0.92 24.23
N ALA A 72 8.49 -0.48 23.40
CA ALA A 72 8.21 0.35 22.22
C ALA A 72 7.20 -0.30 21.25
N TYR A 73 7.28 -1.62 21.04
CA TYR A 73 6.38 -2.35 20.13
C TYR A 73 4.94 -2.50 20.63
N PHE A 74 4.60 -2.04 21.85
CA PHE A 74 3.20 -1.94 22.31
C PHE A 74 2.54 -0.60 21.93
N GLY A 75 3.28 0.36 21.39
CA GLY A 75 2.74 1.62 20.89
C GLY A 75 2.20 1.49 19.47
N ASP A 76 1.18 2.28 19.13
CA ASP A 76 0.60 2.30 17.79
C ASP A 76 1.56 2.89 16.75
N THR A 77 1.67 2.21 15.61
CA THR A 77 2.39 2.67 14.41
C THR A 77 1.39 2.99 13.29
N PHE A 78 1.45 2.31 12.14
CA PHE A 78 0.45 2.33 11.06
C PHE A 78 -0.50 1.13 11.13
N ASN A 79 -0.21 0.16 12.00
CA ASN A 79 -1.06 -0.99 12.32
C ASN A 79 -0.97 -1.30 13.82
N MET A 80 -2.09 -1.39 14.55
CA MET A 80 -2.11 -1.98 15.90
C MET A 80 -3.47 -2.54 16.26
N GLY A 81 -4.54 -1.74 16.17
CA GLY A 81 -5.92 -2.25 16.26
C GLY A 81 -6.38 -2.81 14.92
N SER A 82 -6.19 -2.02 13.87
CA SER A 82 -6.30 -2.41 12.47
C SER A 82 -5.28 -1.64 11.63
N MET A 83 -4.93 -2.16 10.45
CA MET A 83 -4.06 -1.44 9.52
C MET A 83 -4.78 -0.19 9.02
N LEU A 84 -4.14 0.98 9.07
CA LEU A 84 -4.75 2.28 8.72
C LEU A 84 -6.09 2.60 9.41
N SER A 85 -6.32 2.00 10.58
CA SER A 85 -7.60 2.13 11.30
C SER A 85 -8.81 1.78 10.41
N ILE A 86 -8.65 0.83 9.47
CA ILE A 86 -9.77 0.33 8.66
C ILE A 86 -10.84 -0.29 9.54
N HIS A 87 -12.10 -0.05 9.19
CA HIS A 87 -13.28 -0.50 9.91
C HIS A 87 -14.48 -0.63 8.94
N ASP A 88 -15.60 -1.13 9.43
CA ASP A 88 -16.70 -1.63 8.61
C ASP A 88 -17.92 -0.69 8.62
N HIS A 89 -18.28 -0.17 7.44
CA HIS A 89 -19.51 0.60 7.17
C HIS A 89 -20.50 -0.21 6.31
N THR A 90 -20.74 -1.44 6.70
CA THR A 90 -21.49 -2.42 5.88
C THR A 90 -22.94 -2.05 5.64
N ASN A 91 -23.51 -1.15 6.45
CA ASN A 91 -24.86 -0.62 6.29
C ASN A 91 -24.94 0.54 5.30
N TYR A 92 -23.84 0.96 4.68
CA TYR A 92 -23.83 1.99 3.65
C TYR A 92 -23.50 1.41 2.27
N ASP A 93 -24.06 2.03 1.24
CA ASP A 93 -23.74 1.76 -0.15
C ASP A 93 -22.37 2.37 -0.49
N ARG A 94 -21.41 1.52 -0.87
CA ARG A 94 -20.06 1.88 -1.36
C ARG A 94 -19.11 2.50 -0.36
N THR A 95 -19.54 2.78 0.86
CA THR A 95 -18.69 3.39 1.89
C THR A 95 -17.70 2.37 2.44
N VAL A 96 -16.44 2.79 2.50
CA VAL A 96 -15.33 2.00 3.01
C VAL A 96 -14.70 2.78 4.17
N GLY A 97 -14.73 2.18 5.37
CA GLY A 97 -14.22 2.82 6.57
C GLY A 97 -12.69 2.78 6.65
N MET A 98 -12.08 3.94 6.88
CA MET A 98 -10.65 4.13 7.11
C MET A 98 -10.44 5.34 8.01
N GLY A 99 -9.61 5.20 9.04
CA GLY A 99 -9.39 6.29 10.00
C GLY A 99 -8.47 7.39 9.46
N GLU A 100 -8.12 8.33 10.35
CA GLU A 100 -7.06 9.30 10.12
C GLU A 100 -5.68 8.62 10.08
N PHE A 101 -4.85 9.03 9.13
CA PHE A 101 -3.44 8.65 9.07
C PHE A 101 -2.58 9.81 8.57
N SER A 102 -1.33 9.82 9.00
CA SER A 102 -0.26 10.63 8.40
C SER A 102 0.42 9.85 7.29
N ALA A 103 0.76 10.52 6.21
CA ALA A 103 1.48 9.95 5.08
C ALA A 103 2.58 10.89 4.61
N VAL A 104 3.59 10.30 3.98
CA VAL A 104 4.65 10.99 3.25
C VAL A 104 4.46 10.69 1.77
N MET A 105 4.46 11.72 0.93
CA MET A 105 4.37 11.57 -0.52
C MET A 105 5.33 12.54 -1.18
N ASN A 106 6.37 12.01 -1.83
CA ASN A 106 7.47 12.78 -2.42
C ASN A 106 8.07 13.81 -1.44
N GLY A 107 8.48 13.37 -0.25
CA GLY A 107 9.06 14.25 0.79
C GLY A 107 8.06 15.10 1.57
N LEU A 108 6.78 15.13 1.16
CA LEU A 108 5.77 15.93 1.83
C LEU A 108 5.00 15.11 2.87
N GLU A 109 5.08 15.53 4.13
CA GLU A 109 4.28 14.97 5.21
C GLU A 109 2.94 15.70 5.36
N PHE A 110 1.84 14.94 5.39
CA PHE A 110 0.50 15.47 5.62
C PHE A 110 -0.32 14.51 6.47
N ARG A 111 -1.37 15.03 7.12
CA ARG A 111 -2.31 14.22 7.92
C ARG A 111 -3.71 14.33 7.33
N THR A 112 -4.32 13.19 7.09
CA THR A 112 -5.69 13.08 6.60
C THR A 112 -6.71 13.34 7.71
N ARG A 113 -7.92 13.76 7.34
CA ARG A 113 -9.11 13.61 8.21
C ARG A 113 -9.52 12.13 8.27
N HIS A 114 -10.53 11.79 9.08
CA HIS A 114 -11.11 10.44 9.02
C HIS A 114 -11.64 10.16 7.61
N ASN A 115 -11.33 9.00 7.03
CA ASN A 115 -11.43 8.73 5.60
C ASN A 115 -12.52 7.71 5.26
N ASP A 116 -13.78 7.96 5.62
CA ASP A 116 -14.90 7.13 5.13
C ASP A 116 -15.17 7.40 3.65
N TYR A 117 -14.34 6.84 2.79
CA TYR A 117 -14.33 7.07 1.34
C TYR A 117 -15.34 6.16 0.63
N LYS A 118 -15.65 6.48 -0.64
CA LYS A 118 -16.55 5.66 -1.46
C LYS A 118 -15.78 4.91 -2.54
N LEU A 119 -16.25 3.70 -2.87
CA LEU A 119 -15.84 2.96 -4.06
C LEU A 119 -16.23 3.72 -5.34
N ARG A 120 -15.37 4.65 -5.73
CA ARG A 120 -15.47 5.53 -6.90
C ARG A 120 -14.16 5.52 -7.67
N MET A 121 -14.27 5.72 -8.98
CA MET A 121 -13.14 5.77 -9.91
C MET A 121 -13.12 7.09 -10.69
N PRO A 122 -11.99 7.47 -11.29
CA PRO A 122 -11.92 8.56 -12.27
C PRO A 122 -12.98 8.39 -13.37
N SER A 123 -13.50 9.50 -13.91
CA SER A 123 -14.52 9.42 -14.96
C SER A 123 -13.95 8.81 -16.25
N GLU A 124 -14.61 7.78 -16.78
CA GLU A 124 -14.23 7.16 -18.05
C GLU A 124 -14.63 7.98 -19.27
N ASN A 125 -15.43 9.05 -19.10
CA ASN A 125 -16.04 9.79 -20.21
C ASN A 125 -15.74 11.30 -20.18
N SER A 126 -14.78 11.74 -19.35
CA SER A 126 -14.49 13.16 -19.17
C SER A 126 -13.08 13.36 -18.64
N THR A 127 -12.47 14.48 -18.98
CA THR A 127 -11.17 14.95 -18.47
C THR A 127 -11.34 16.02 -17.39
N LYS A 128 -12.57 16.31 -16.96
CA LYS A 128 -12.84 17.37 -15.98
C LYS A 128 -12.18 17.05 -14.64
N PHE A 129 -11.47 18.02 -14.07
CA PHE A 129 -10.86 17.94 -12.76
C PHE A 129 -11.81 17.35 -11.71
N HIS A 130 -11.34 16.33 -10.99
CA HIS A 130 -12.06 15.67 -9.90
C HIS A 130 -13.41 15.05 -10.27
N LEU A 131 -13.73 14.89 -11.55
CA LEU A 131 -14.94 14.16 -11.91
C LEU A 131 -14.75 12.67 -11.63
N LEU A 132 -15.60 12.12 -10.77
CA LEU A 132 -15.61 10.73 -10.37
C LEU A 132 -16.93 10.07 -10.76
N GLN A 133 -16.89 8.75 -10.95
CA GLN A 133 -18.06 7.90 -11.12
C GLN A 133 -18.06 6.76 -10.10
N ASP A 134 -19.23 6.24 -9.77
CA ASP A 134 -19.36 5.07 -8.90
C ASP A 134 -18.77 3.83 -9.61
N LEU A 135 -17.97 3.02 -8.90
CA LEU A 135 -17.42 1.77 -9.45
C LEU A 135 -18.56 0.77 -9.74
N PRO A 136 -18.70 0.19 -10.94
CA PRO A 136 -19.77 -0.79 -11.16
C PRO A 136 -19.62 -1.97 -10.18
N PHE A 137 -20.69 -2.27 -9.45
CA PHE A 137 -20.70 -3.46 -8.59
C PHE A 137 -20.79 -4.73 -9.43
N PRO A 138 -20.21 -5.85 -8.98
CA PRO A 138 -20.35 -7.11 -9.67
C PRO A 138 -21.83 -7.52 -9.77
N GLU A 139 -22.17 -8.15 -10.89
CA GLU A 139 -23.48 -8.75 -11.08
C GLU A 139 -23.64 -9.99 -10.21
N VAL A 140 -24.89 -10.39 -10.00
CA VAL A 140 -25.22 -11.66 -9.35
C VAL A 140 -25.09 -12.78 -10.39
N PRO A 141 -24.43 -13.91 -10.07
CA PRO A 141 -24.34 -15.03 -11.02
C PRO A 141 -25.72 -15.47 -11.53
N PRO A 142 -25.91 -15.64 -12.85
CA PRO A 142 -27.22 -16.04 -13.41
C PRO A 142 -27.75 -17.36 -12.86
N SER A 143 -26.85 -18.29 -12.53
CA SER A 143 -27.15 -19.59 -11.91
C SER A 143 -27.78 -19.45 -10.51
N VAL A 144 -27.43 -18.40 -9.75
CA VAL A 144 -28.08 -18.05 -8.49
C VAL A 144 -29.47 -17.52 -8.79
N MET A 145 -29.60 -16.55 -9.69
CA MET A 145 -30.89 -15.93 -10.02
C MET A 145 -31.89 -16.91 -10.64
N ALA A 146 -31.41 -17.98 -11.27
CA ALA A 146 -32.24 -19.04 -11.85
C ALA A 146 -32.90 -19.95 -10.81
N LYS A 147 -32.48 -19.95 -9.53
CA LYS A 147 -33.10 -20.79 -8.50
C LYS A 147 -34.46 -20.22 -8.07
N HIS A 148 -35.43 -21.12 -7.91
CA HIS A 148 -36.83 -20.77 -7.61
C HIS A 148 -37.07 -20.32 -6.15
N SER A 149 -36.21 -20.70 -5.22
CA SER A 149 -36.37 -20.40 -3.79
C SER A 149 -35.14 -19.69 -3.22
N VAL A 150 -35.34 -18.80 -2.25
CA VAL A 150 -34.23 -18.11 -1.56
C VAL A 150 -33.26 -19.09 -0.88
N PRO A 151 -33.71 -20.18 -0.21
CA PRO A 151 -32.80 -21.20 0.30
C PRO A 151 -31.90 -21.83 -0.77
N ASP A 152 -32.43 -22.07 -1.98
CA ASP A 152 -31.62 -22.63 -3.07
C ASP A 152 -30.67 -21.58 -3.67
N GLN A 153 -31.08 -20.31 -3.73
CA GLN A 153 -30.19 -19.20 -4.06
C GLN A 153 -29.03 -19.08 -3.06
N ILE A 154 -29.31 -19.22 -1.75
CA ILE A 154 -28.30 -19.20 -0.70
C ILE A 154 -27.28 -20.32 -0.91
N LYS A 155 -27.73 -21.56 -1.13
CA LYS A 155 -26.84 -22.69 -1.38
C LYS A 155 -25.95 -22.44 -2.60
N GLU A 156 -26.52 -21.97 -3.70
CA GLU A 156 -25.77 -21.65 -4.92
C GLU A 156 -24.77 -20.50 -4.71
N MET A 157 -25.18 -19.43 -4.01
CA MET A 157 -24.28 -18.31 -3.71
C MET A 157 -23.10 -18.77 -2.85
N ARG A 158 -23.32 -19.65 -1.87
CA ARG A 158 -22.24 -20.23 -1.04
C ARG A 158 -21.23 -21.01 -1.88
N GLU A 159 -21.67 -21.72 -2.92
CA GLU A 159 -20.78 -22.43 -3.85
C GLU A 159 -19.86 -21.47 -4.63
N TYR A 160 -20.35 -20.30 -5.03
CA TYR A 160 -19.52 -19.25 -5.63
C TYR A 160 -18.48 -18.69 -4.64
N PHE A 161 -18.87 -18.48 -3.39
CA PHE A 161 -17.93 -18.07 -2.33
C PHE A 161 -16.91 -19.15 -1.99
N ARG A 162 -17.29 -20.43 -2.05
CA ARG A 162 -16.37 -21.56 -1.93
C ARG A 162 -15.36 -21.59 -3.08
N ALA A 163 -15.83 -21.47 -4.32
CA ALA A 163 -14.99 -21.39 -5.50
C ALA A 163 -13.98 -20.22 -5.41
N PHE A 164 -14.44 -19.06 -4.94
CA PHE A 164 -13.58 -17.91 -4.70
C PHE A 164 -12.55 -18.16 -3.60
N LYS A 165 -12.96 -18.65 -2.42
CA LYS A 165 -12.05 -18.92 -1.30
C LYS A 165 -10.96 -19.92 -1.69
N GLU A 166 -11.33 -21.00 -2.36
CA GLU A 166 -10.42 -22.06 -2.80
C GLU A 166 -9.68 -21.71 -4.11
N GLN A 167 -10.01 -20.57 -4.72
CA GLN A 167 -9.53 -20.14 -6.04
C GLN A 167 -9.72 -21.25 -7.13
N ASN A 168 -10.79 -22.04 -7.01
CA ASN A 168 -10.99 -23.28 -7.75
C ASN A 168 -12.16 -23.17 -8.76
N SER A 169 -11.80 -23.06 -10.04
CA SER A 169 -12.76 -23.01 -11.17
C SER A 169 -13.53 -24.31 -11.38
N SER A 170 -13.09 -25.44 -10.84
CA SER A 170 -13.84 -26.69 -10.96
C SER A 170 -15.13 -26.68 -10.13
N ILE A 171 -15.21 -25.83 -9.10
CA ILE A 171 -16.43 -25.66 -8.30
C ILE A 171 -17.44 -24.80 -9.06
N ARG A 172 -17.00 -23.63 -9.55
CA ARG A 172 -17.77 -22.76 -10.45
C ARG A 172 -16.81 -22.11 -11.44
N HIS A 173 -16.86 -22.52 -12.70
CA HIS A 173 -15.89 -22.09 -13.72
C HIS A 173 -15.81 -20.58 -13.94
N ASP A 174 -16.90 -19.87 -13.69
CA ASP A 174 -17.06 -18.44 -13.93
C ASP A 174 -16.96 -17.57 -12.68
N TYR A 175 -16.57 -18.11 -11.51
CA TYR A 175 -16.58 -17.34 -10.26
C TYR A 175 -15.80 -16.00 -10.37
N ALA A 176 -14.65 -15.98 -11.05
CA ALA A 176 -13.82 -14.80 -11.23
C ALA A 176 -14.52 -13.65 -11.99
N ASN A 177 -15.65 -13.91 -12.64
CA ASN A 177 -16.48 -12.88 -13.25
C ASN A 177 -17.26 -12.05 -12.22
N TYR A 178 -17.48 -12.56 -11.01
CA TYR A 178 -18.31 -11.92 -9.99
C TYR A 178 -17.50 -11.48 -8.76
N PHE A 179 -16.24 -11.89 -8.64
CA PHE A 179 -15.31 -11.43 -7.61
C PHE A 179 -14.26 -10.52 -8.24
N LYS A 180 -14.48 -9.21 -8.17
CA LYS A 180 -13.66 -8.22 -8.88
C LYS A 180 -12.72 -7.48 -7.92
N PRO A 181 -11.39 -7.60 -8.09
CA PRO A 181 -10.45 -6.84 -7.29
C PRO A 181 -10.40 -5.38 -7.76
N VAL A 182 -10.32 -4.45 -6.80
CA VAL A 182 -10.12 -3.02 -7.04
C VAL A 182 -8.96 -2.51 -6.21
N MET A 183 -8.09 -1.67 -6.78
CA MET A 183 -7.01 -0.98 -6.08
C MET A 183 -7.52 0.36 -5.58
N CYS A 184 -7.53 0.59 -4.28
CA CYS A 184 -7.79 1.90 -3.68
C CYS A 184 -6.48 2.55 -3.27
N TYR A 185 -6.34 3.84 -3.58
CA TYR A 185 -5.09 4.59 -3.44
C TYR A 185 -5.37 6.01 -2.96
N VAL A 186 -4.38 6.63 -2.32
CA VAL A 186 -4.38 8.06 -2.03
C VAL A 186 -3.66 8.78 -3.16
N GLU A 187 -4.29 9.82 -3.69
CA GLU A 187 -3.74 10.68 -4.73
C GLU A 187 -3.53 12.09 -4.18
N GLY A 188 -2.29 12.60 -4.22
CA GLY A 188 -1.91 13.94 -3.77
C GLY A 188 -1.47 14.85 -4.92
N ALA A 189 -1.72 16.16 -4.80
CA ALA A 189 -1.15 17.17 -5.69
C ALA A 189 -1.14 18.56 -5.03
N TRP A 190 -0.17 19.38 -5.44
CA TRP A 190 -0.21 20.82 -5.16
C TRP A 190 -1.27 21.49 -6.04
N THR A 191 -2.20 22.23 -5.42
CA THR A 191 -3.28 22.92 -6.12
C THR A 191 -3.23 24.43 -5.94
N THR A 192 -3.59 25.17 -6.98
CA THR A 192 -3.50 26.64 -7.04
C THR A 192 -4.69 27.37 -6.41
N ASP A 193 -5.79 26.66 -6.15
CA ASP A 193 -6.99 27.22 -5.53
C ASP A 193 -6.84 27.24 -3.99
N THR A 194 -6.22 28.31 -3.48
CA THR A 194 -5.85 28.45 -2.06
C THR A 194 -6.80 29.36 -1.26
N LYS A 195 -7.75 30.02 -1.93
CA LYS A 195 -8.66 30.98 -1.28
C LYS A 195 -9.86 30.33 -0.61
N SER A 196 -10.28 29.16 -1.08
CA SER A 196 -11.40 28.39 -0.55
C SER A 196 -10.98 26.97 -0.26
N ILE A 197 -11.60 26.35 0.74
CA ILE A 197 -11.36 24.93 1.00
C ILE A 197 -12.34 24.10 0.17
N SER A 198 -11.82 23.32 -0.77
CA SER A 198 -12.63 22.33 -1.48
C SER A 198 -12.49 20.98 -0.79
N GLU A 199 -13.62 20.35 -0.44
CA GLU A 199 -13.61 19.00 0.09
C GLU A 199 -12.89 18.06 -0.90
N PRO A 200 -11.83 17.35 -0.47
CA PRO A 200 -10.99 16.55 -1.35
C PRO A 200 -11.72 15.39 -2.03
N PHE A 201 -12.69 14.80 -1.32
CA PHE A 201 -13.57 13.75 -1.81
C PHE A 201 -14.80 13.63 -0.90
N HIS A 202 -15.88 13.09 -1.44
CA HIS A 202 -17.11 12.85 -0.66
C HIS A 202 -16.89 11.76 0.41
N SER A 203 -17.18 12.09 1.67
CA SER A 203 -17.35 11.13 2.76
C SER A 203 -18.75 11.26 3.36
N ASP A 204 -19.40 10.15 3.68
CA ASP A 204 -20.79 10.17 4.20
C ASP A 204 -20.89 10.73 5.62
N ARG A 205 -19.78 10.76 6.35
CA ARG A 205 -19.77 11.03 7.81
C ARG A 205 -18.80 12.13 8.21
N HIS A 206 -17.80 12.42 7.38
CA HIS A 206 -16.73 13.36 7.69
C HIS A 206 -16.59 14.41 6.59
N PHE A 207 -16.19 15.61 6.99
CA PHE A 207 -15.93 16.74 6.11
C PHE A 207 -14.83 17.59 6.72
N LEU A 208 -14.18 18.44 5.93
CA LEU A 208 -13.23 19.41 6.45
C LEU A 208 -14.00 20.51 7.19
N ASP A 209 -13.88 20.51 8.52
CA ASP A 209 -14.53 21.50 9.38
C ASP A 209 -13.71 22.80 9.41
N ALA A 210 -13.70 23.51 8.28
CA ALA A 210 -13.10 24.82 8.13
C ALA A 210 -13.84 25.66 7.08
N SER A 211 -13.92 26.96 7.32
CA SER A 211 -14.51 27.94 6.39
C SER A 211 -13.52 28.39 5.31
N SER A 212 -12.23 28.30 5.61
CA SER A 212 -11.14 28.67 4.74
C SER A 212 -9.90 27.86 5.06
N TRP A 213 -8.91 27.96 4.18
CA TRP A 213 -7.60 27.37 4.42
C TRP A 213 -6.93 27.84 5.71
N PHE A 214 -6.95 29.15 5.97
CA PHE A 214 -6.35 29.74 7.16
C PHE A 214 -7.04 29.26 8.44
N ASP A 215 -8.37 29.14 8.43
CA ASP A 215 -9.14 28.57 9.54
C ASP A 215 -8.72 27.12 9.84
N LEU A 216 -8.53 26.28 8.80
CA LEU A 216 -8.02 24.92 8.97
C LEU A 216 -6.62 24.93 9.61
N LEU A 217 -5.71 25.77 9.12
CA LEU A 217 -4.36 25.87 9.68
C LEU A 217 -4.36 26.35 11.13
N GLU A 218 -5.19 27.33 11.49
CA GLU A 218 -5.31 27.81 12.86
C GLU A 218 -5.84 26.72 13.80
N LYS A 219 -6.88 25.99 13.37
CA LYS A 219 -7.42 24.84 14.12
C LYS A 219 -6.37 23.75 14.30
N VAL A 220 -5.66 23.38 13.24
CA VAL A 220 -4.58 22.39 13.32
C VAL A 220 -3.47 22.88 14.24
N ARG A 221 -2.98 24.11 14.04
CA ARG A 221 -1.96 24.73 14.89
C ARG A 221 -2.36 24.69 16.36
N PHE A 222 -3.56 25.15 16.68
CA PHE A 222 -4.09 25.14 18.04
C PHE A 222 -4.12 23.72 18.63
N THR A 223 -4.67 22.74 17.90
CA THR A 223 -4.74 21.35 18.37
C THR A 223 -3.35 20.71 18.54
N SER A 224 -2.40 21.01 17.65
CA SER A 224 -1.02 20.52 17.76
C SER A 224 -0.29 21.09 18.97
N TYR A 225 -0.45 22.39 19.30
CA TYR A 225 0.18 22.99 20.47
C TYR A 225 -0.49 22.60 21.80
N THR A 226 -1.80 22.35 21.79
CA THR A 226 -2.55 21.96 22.99
C THR A 226 -2.57 20.46 23.23
N GLY A 227 -2.19 19.66 22.23
CA GLY A 227 -2.37 18.20 22.24
C GLY A 227 -3.84 17.77 22.15
N GLY A 228 -4.75 18.68 21.82
CA GLY A 228 -6.19 18.42 21.68
C GLY A 228 -6.55 17.73 20.36
N LYS A 229 -7.81 17.29 20.24
CA LYS A 229 -8.34 16.73 18.98
C LYS A 229 -9.74 17.26 18.66
N SER A 230 -10.10 17.20 17.37
CA SER A 230 -11.52 17.26 16.98
C SER A 230 -12.19 15.94 17.32
N ASN A 231 -13.30 15.97 18.05
CA ASN A 231 -14.07 14.75 18.38
C ASN A 231 -14.67 14.09 17.14
N PHE A 232 -14.94 14.87 16.09
CA PHE A 232 -15.47 14.38 14.83
C PHE A 232 -14.38 14.08 13.79
N GLU A 233 -13.09 14.24 14.14
CA GLU A 233 -11.97 13.80 13.29
C GLU A 233 -11.94 14.49 11.91
N ASN A 234 -12.35 15.77 11.92
CA ASN A 234 -12.58 16.58 10.72
C ASN A 234 -11.43 17.54 10.38
N TYR A 235 -10.29 17.45 11.08
CA TYR A 235 -9.14 18.35 10.88
C TYR A 235 -8.00 17.61 10.19
N SER A 236 -7.77 17.91 8.91
CA SER A 236 -6.57 17.47 8.19
C SER A 236 -5.42 18.47 8.37
N PHE A 237 -4.18 17.98 8.47
CA PHE A 237 -3.00 18.84 8.27
C PHE A 237 -2.60 18.75 6.81
N LEU A 238 -2.84 19.82 6.09
CA LEU A 238 -2.47 19.97 4.69
C LEU A 238 -1.39 21.07 4.63
N PRO A 239 -0.23 20.82 4.04
CA PRO A 239 0.79 21.85 3.89
C PRO A 239 0.46 22.91 2.83
N THR A 240 1.05 24.10 2.96
CA THR A 240 1.19 25.10 1.87
C THR A 240 2.63 25.23 1.46
N THR A 241 2.84 25.57 0.19
CA THR A 241 4.15 26.00 -0.31
C THR A 241 4.02 27.28 -1.14
N ILE A 242 5.13 27.98 -1.31
CA ILE A 242 5.28 29.04 -2.31
C ILE A 242 5.86 28.36 -3.55
N THR A 243 5.17 28.49 -4.68
CA THR A 243 5.56 27.86 -5.95
C THR A 243 6.31 28.82 -6.86
N ASP A 244 6.04 30.12 -6.73
CA ASP A 244 6.71 31.17 -7.49
C ASP A 244 6.59 32.51 -6.75
N VAL A 245 7.33 33.52 -7.19
CA VAL A 245 7.22 34.90 -6.72
C VAL A 245 7.18 35.84 -7.92
N VAL A 246 6.08 36.56 -8.06
CA VAL A 246 5.84 37.45 -9.22
C VAL A 246 5.64 38.88 -8.73
N ASN A 247 6.57 39.78 -9.06
CA ASN A 247 6.54 41.19 -8.67
C ASN A 247 6.37 41.38 -7.15
N GLY A 248 7.18 40.68 -6.35
CA GLY A 248 7.10 40.68 -4.89
C GLY A 248 5.90 39.95 -4.28
N ASN A 249 5.00 39.36 -5.09
CA ASN A 249 3.83 38.63 -4.58
C ASN A 249 4.10 37.11 -4.63
N PRO A 250 4.07 36.42 -3.47
CA PRO A 250 4.21 34.96 -3.44
C PRO A 250 2.97 34.29 -4.04
N VAL A 251 3.22 33.29 -4.91
CA VAL A 251 2.20 32.42 -5.49
C VAL A 251 2.13 31.15 -4.67
N TYR A 252 1.06 30.98 -3.90
CA TYR A 252 0.87 29.83 -3.04
C TYR A 252 0.24 28.65 -3.76
N ALA A 253 0.65 27.45 -3.37
CA ALA A 253 -0.09 26.22 -3.62
C ALA A 253 -0.38 25.50 -2.29
N GLN A 254 -1.50 24.80 -2.28
CA GLN A 254 -1.94 23.98 -1.15
C GLN A 254 -1.84 22.51 -1.55
N TRP A 255 -1.35 21.68 -0.64
CA TRP A 255 -1.44 20.24 -0.84
C TRP A 255 -2.86 19.75 -0.63
N ASN A 256 -3.40 19.05 -1.61
CA ASN A 256 -4.69 18.39 -1.50
C ASN A 256 -4.55 16.91 -1.89
N TYR A 257 -5.28 16.06 -1.19
CA TYR A 257 -5.30 14.63 -1.44
C TYR A 257 -6.71 14.18 -1.84
N ARG A 258 -6.89 12.95 -2.33
CA ARG A 258 -8.18 12.25 -2.38
C ARG A 258 -7.96 10.75 -2.30
N ILE A 259 -8.93 9.99 -1.79
CA ILE A 259 -8.91 8.54 -1.83
C ILE A 259 -9.97 8.06 -2.82
N ILE A 260 -9.51 7.31 -3.81
CA ILE A 260 -10.33 6.77 -4.89
C ILE A 260 -9.81 5.38 -5.26
N CYS A 261 -10.55 4.67 -6.11
CA CYS A 261 -10.23 3.30 -6.48
C CYS A 261 -10.24 3.09 -8.00
N HIS A 262 -9.59 2.01 -8.43
CA HIS A 262 -9.46 1.60 -9.82
C HIS A 262 -9.79 0.10 -9.95
N PRO A 263 -10.61 -0.31 -10.93
CA PRO A 263 -10.85 -1.74 -11.18
C PRO A 263 -9.60 -2.36 -11.79
N ILE A 264 -9.02 -3.37 -11.12
CA ILE A 264 -7.77 -3.98 -11.58
C ILE A 264 -8.05 -4.84 -12.82
N ARG A 265 -7.34 -4.56 -13.92
CA ARG A 265 -7.44 -5.30 -15.18
C ARG A 265 -6.42 -6.42 -15.23
N THR A 266 -5.24 -6.22 -14.65
CA THR A 266 -4.20 -7.24 -14.52
C THR A 266 -4.75 -8.44 -13.76
N ARG A 267 -4.51 -9.64 -14.28
CA ARG A 267 -4.97 -10.88 -13.65
C ARG A 267 -4.26 -11.07 -12.31
N MET A 268 -5.04 -11.19 -11.24
CA MET A 268 -4.52 -11.47 -9.90
C MET A 268 -5.44 -12.44 -9.16
N GLY A 269 -4.86 -13.25 -8.29
CA GLY A 269 -5.58 -14.16 -7.40
C GLY A 269 -5.20 -13.90 -5.94
N LEU A 270 -5.81 -14.65 -5.02
CA LEU A 270 -5.45 -14.56 -3.60
C LEU A 270 -3.99 -14.99 -3.35
N SER A 271 -3.43 -15.86 -4.19
CA SER A 271 -2.03 -16.28 -4.14
C SER A 271 -1.04 -15.19 -4.57
N SER A 272 -1.50 -14.06 -5.11
CA SER A 272 -0.64 -12.91 -5.41
C SER A 272 -0.34 -12.06 -4.16
N LEU A 273 -0.96 -12.37 -3.02
CA LEU A 273 -0.83 -11.62 -1.77
C LEU A 273 -0.02 -12.43 -0.74
N ALA A 274 1.06 -11.82 -0.27
CA ALA A 274 1.87 -12.31 0.84
C ALA A 274 1.63 -11.44 2.08
N LEU A 275 1.43 -12.08 3.24
CA LEU A 275 1.38 -11.37 4.52
C LEU A 275 2.78 -10.80 4.82
N ILE A 276 2.85 -9.52 5.15
CA ILE A 276 4.07 -8.91 5.67
C ILE A 276 4.17 -9.21 7.16
N ASP A 277 5.30 -9.77 7.57
CA ASP A 277 5.53 -10.11 8.97
C ASP A 277 5.93 -8.88 9.79
N ASP A 278 4.92 -8.08 10.17
CA ASP A 278 5.04 -6.97 11.10
C ASP A 278 5.21 -7.53 12.53
N LEU A 279 6.43 -8.00 12.83
CA LEU A 279 6.76 -8.75 14.04
C LEU A 279 6.39 -8.00 15.33
N GLY A 280 6.55 -6.68 15.36
CA GLY A 280 6.14 -5.85 16.50
C GLY A 280 4.68 -6.07 16.90
N ILE A 281 3.78 -6.19 15.90
CA ILE A 281 2.34 -6.39 16.10
C ILE A 281 2.05 -7.81 16.56
N ARG A 282 2.71 -8.80 15.95
CA ARG A 282 2.58 -10.20 16.41
C ARG A 282 3.05 -10.37 17.85
N MET A 283 4.15 -9.72 18.23
CA MET A 283 4.67 -9.76 19.59
C MET A 283 3.75 -9.02 20.56
N ALA A 284 3.23 -7.85 20.19
CA ALA A 284 2.30 -7.09 21.01
C ALA A 284 1.01 -7.88 21.31
N HIS A 285 0.44 -8.54 20.30
CA HIS A 285 -0.82 -9.28 20.40
C HIS A 285 -0.67 -10.77 20.70
N ARG A 286 0.56 -11.29 20.74
CA ARG A 286 0.88 -12.72 20.86
C ARG A 286 0.20 -13.56 19.77
N TYR A 287 0.29 -13.09 18.53
CA TYR A 287 -0.26 -13.79 17.37
C TYR A 287 0.75 -14.77 16.78
N SER A 288 0.27 -15.98 16.45
CA SER A 288 0.92 -16.81 15.43
C SER A 288 0.84 -16.12 14.07
N PHE A 289 1.69 -16.52 13.13
CA PHE A 289 1.66 -16.00 11.76
C PHE A 289 0.28 -16.20 11.10
N GLU A 290 -0.30 -17.40 11.26
CA GLU A 290 -1.65 -17.71 10.78
C GLU A 290 -2.72 -16.80 11.40
N LYS A 291 -2.69 -16.61 12.72
CA LYS A 291 -3.64 -15.73 13.40
C LYS A 291 -3.50 -14.28 12.95
N ALA A 292 -2.28 -13.81 12.70
CA ALA A 292 -2.02 -12.47 12.17
C ALA A 292 -2.63 -12.30 10.77
N ASN A 293 -2.56 -13.31 9.90
CA ASN A 293 -3.19 -13.28 8.57
C ASN A 293 -4.72 -13.06 8.65
N HIS A 294 -5.36 -13.56 9.71
CA HIS A 294 -6.79 -13.41 9.96
C HIS A 294 -7.17 -12.21 10.85
N ALA A 295 -6.21 -11.33 11.18
CA ALA A 295 -6.46 -10.16 12.02
C ALA A 295 -6.70 -8.89 11.19
N ARG A 296 -7.46 -7.92 11.72
CA ARG A 296 -7.64 -6.61 11.06
C ARG A 296 -6.33 -5.82 10.93
N THR A 297 -5.29 -6.22 11.65
CA THR A 297 -3.94 -5.66 11.61
C THR A 297 -3.08 -6.15 10.45
N ALA A 298 -3.53 -7.18 9.72
CA ALA A 298 -2.78 -7.77 8.62
C ALA A 298 -2.50 -6.75 7.51
N ARG A 299 -1.27 -6.80 7.00
CA ARG A 299 -0.79 -6.00 5.88
C ARG A 299 -0.14 -6.92 4.85
N TYR A 300 -0.31 -6.62 3.57
CA TYR A 300 0.06 -7.51 2.49
C TYR A 300 1.00 -6.82 1.50
N ARG A 301 1.88 -7.60 0.86
CA ARG A 301 2.64 -7.21 -0.33
C ARG A 301 2.18 -8.04 -1.52
N LEU A 302 2.26 -7.48 -2.72
CA LEU A 302 2.03 -8.24 -3.95
C LEU A 302 3.30 -8.99 -4.35
N THR A 303 3.18 -10.26 -4.72
CA THR A 303 4.33 -11.08 -5.13
C THR A 303 4.54 -11.06 -6.66
N PRO A 304 5.78 -10.95 -7.14
CA PRO A 304 6.09 -10.83 -8.57
C PRO A 304 5.84 -12.11 -9.39
N ARG A 305 5.78 -13.30 -8.75
CA ARG A 305 5.38 -14.56 -9.38
C ARG A 305 4.63 -15.46 -8.41
N SER A 306 3.48 -15.99 -8.84
CA SER A 306 2.77 -17.06 -8.12
C SER A 306 3.56 -18.36 -8.20
N PHE A 307 4.52 -18.58 -7.31
CA PHE A 307 5.11 -19.90 -7.14
C PHE A 307 4.23 -20.71 -6.20
N ASN A 308 3.60 -21.76 -6.76
CA ASN A 308 2.83 -22.79 -6.06
C ASN A 308 3.75 -23.65 -5.15
N ARG A 309 4.45 -23.06 -4.18
CA ARG A 309 5.23 -23.83 -3.19
C ARG A 309 4.57 -23.93 -1.82
N TYR A 310 3.45 -23.26 -1.58
CA TYR A 310 2.58 -23.57 -0.46
C TYR A 310 1.20 -23.95 -0.96
N ASN A 311 0.90 -25.25 -0.86
CA ASN A 311 -0.41 -25.83 -1.06
C ASN A 311 -1.29 -25.53 0.17
N SER A 312 -1.42 -24.25 0.52
CA SER A 312 -2.35 -23.80 1.54
C SER A 312 -3.63 -23.41 0.82
N THR A 313 -4.57 -24.35 0.86
CA THR A 313 -5.87 -24.34 0.21
C THR A 313 -6.84 -23.29 0.76
N ASN A 314 -6.40 -22.17 1.36
CA ASN A 314 -7.32 -21.39 2.19
C ASN A 314 -7.22 -19.85 2.23
N GLN A 315 -6.18 -19.16 1.77
CA GLN A 315 -6.12 -17.67 1.65
C GLN A 315 -4.71 -17.20 1.25
N ALA A 316 -4.51 -15.88 1.08
CA ALA A 316 -3.22 -15.20 0.87
C ALA A 316 -2.07 -15.85 1.67
N SER A 317 -1.26 -16.64 0.97
CA SER A 317 -0.29 -17.58 1.57
C SER A 317 0.89 -17.84 0.63
N SER A 318 1.15 -16.95 -0.34
CA SER A 318 2.40 -17.05 -1.08
C SER A 318 3.55 -16.78 -0.14
N THR A 319 4.55 -17.66 -0.13
CA THR A 319 5.87 -17.36 0.40
C THR A 319 6.47 -16.23 -0.43
N LEU A 320 7.04 -15.21 0.22
CA LEU A 320 7.82 -14.19 -0.47
C LEU A 320 9.03 -14.91 -1.10
N ASN A 321 9.04 -15.04 -2.43
CA ASN A 321 10.29 -15.31 -3.13
C ASN A 321 11.03 -13.98 -3.21
N LEU A 322 12.10 -13.86 -2.42
CA LEU A 322 13.02 -12.73 -2.37
C LEU A 322 13.94 -12.80 -3.58
N GLU A 323 13.39 -12.61 -4.78
CA GLU A 323 14.19 -12.42 -5.98
C GLU A 323 14.29 -10.92 -6.27
N TYR A 324 15.48 -10.45 -6.64
CA TYR A 324 15.67 -9.12 -7.22
C TYR A 324 14.85 -9.03 -8.51
N THR A 325 13.68 -8.42 -8.47
CA THR A 325 12.84 -8.19 -9.65
C THR A 325 12.79 -6.72 -9.98
N GLY A 326 13.02 -6.37 -11.25
CA GLY A 326 12.98 -4.97 -11.70
C GLY A 326 11.56 -4.41 -11.82
N VAL A 327 10.56 -5.22 -12.19
CA VAL A 327 9.16 -4.82 -12.37
C VAL A 327 8.27 -5.78 -11.59
N GLU A 328 7.38 -5.24 -10.76
CA GLU A 328 6.46 -6.00 -9.92
C GLU A 328 5.01 -5.98 -10.43
N LEU A 329 4.18 -6.85 -9.86
CA LEU A 329 2.74 -6.87 -10.12
C LEU A 329 2.07 -5.54 -9.72
N LEU A 330 2.54 -4.91 -8.64
CA LEU A 330 2.03 -3.62 -8.21
C LEU A 330 2.28 -2.53 -9.27
N ASP A 331 3.44 -2.55 -9.92
CA ASP A 331 3.78 -1.58 -10.97
C ASP A 331 2.86 -1.73 -12.18
N SER A 332 2.53 -2.97 -12.53
CA SER A 332 1.58 -3.26 -13.60
C SER A 332 0.20 -2.70 -13.27
N ILE A 333 -0.27 -2.87 -12.03
CA ILE A 333 -1.56 -2.35 -11.57
C ILE A 333 -1.56 -0.82 -11.53
N MET A 334 -0.52 -0.20 -10.97
CA MET A 334 -0.45 1.26 -10.85
C MET A 334 -0.37 1.94 -12.23
N ASN A 335 0.31 1.33 -13.21
CA ASN A 335 0.33 1.81 -14.60
C ASN A 335 -1.04 1.79 -15.29
N GLU A 336 -2.04 1.06 -14.78
CA GLU A 336 -3.42 1.10 -15.29
C GLU A 336 -4.18 2.34 -14.81
N ILE A 337 -3.69 2.98 -13.75
CA ILE A 337 -4.40 4.04 -13.04
C ILE A 337 -4.07 5.41 -13.66
N PRO A 338 -5.06 6.15 -14.16
CA PRO A 338 -4.83 7.49 -14.70
C PRO A 338 -4.62 8.52 -13.59
N GLY A 339 -3.86 9.58 -13.92
CA GLY A 339 -3.73 10.77 -13.09
C GLY A 339 -4.96 11.67 -13.10
N LYS A 340 -4.75 12.97 -12.84
CA LYS A 340 -5.84 13.98 -12.71
C LYS A 340 -6.61 14.26 -14.00
N ASP A 341 -6.09 13.80 -15.15
CA ASP A 341 -6.72 13.92 -16.47
C ASP A 341 -7.71 12.78 -16.81
N ASN A 342 -7.90 11.85 -15.88
CA ASN A 342 -8.71 10.64 -16.07
C ASN A 342 -8.22 9.83 -17.31
N TYR A 343 -9.10 9.05 -17.95
CA TYR A 343 -8.70 8.00 -18.91
C TYR A 343 -8.37 8.45 -20.34
N HIS A 344 -8.47 9.75 -20.66
CA HIS A 344 -8.46 10.22 -22.07
C HIS A 344 -7.16 10.83 -22.56
N HIS A 345 -6.13 10.91 -21.71
CA HIS A 345 -4.88 11.57 -22.07
C HIS A 345 -3.73 10.59 -22.30
N THR A 346 -2.88 10.96 -23.25
CA THR A 346 -1.56 10.38 -23.45
C THR A 346 -0.58 11.52 -23.41
N LEU A 347 0.29 11.52 -22.40
CA LEU A 347 1.34 12.50 -22.20
C LEU A 347 2.69 11.79 -22.29
N THR A 348 3.72 12.52 -22.69
CA THR A 348 5.09 12.02 -22.78
C THR A 348 5.96 12.99 -22.01
N ASP A 349 6.74 12.47 -21.06
CA ASP A 349 7.79 13.26 -20.41
C ASP A 349 9.00 13.31 -21.36
N ASP A 350 9.24 14.50 -21.91
CA ASP A 350 10.38 14.82 -22.78
C ASP A 350 11.26 15.93 -22.19
N ALA A 351 11.14 16.16 -20.88
CA ALA A 351 11.90 17.17 -20.17
C ALA A 351 13.40 16.98 -20.43
N PHE A 352 14.10 18.11 -20.61
CA PHE A 352 15.54 18.12 -20.89
C PHE A 352 15.96 17.38 -22.18
N GLY A 353 15.02 17.12 -23.10
CA GLY A 353 15.28 16.45 -24.37
C GLY A 353 15.48 14.93 -24.25
N GLN A 354 15.05 14.33 -23.14
CA GLN A 354 15.11 12.89 -22.91
C GLN A 354 13.69 12.33 -22.81
N THR A 355 13.34 11.43 -23.72
CA THR A 355 12.07 10.70 -23.64
C THR A 355 12.21 9.51 -22.70
N GLU A 356 11.23 9.36 -21.81
CA GLU A 356 11.10 8.19 -20.93
C GLU A 356 10.35 7.03 -21.61
N TYR A 357 10.77 5.80 -21.33
CA TYR A 357 10.24 4.58 -21.92
C TYR A 357 9.66 3.65 -20.85
N ASN A 358 8.64 2.90 -21.25
CA ASN A 358 7.87 2.03 -20.38
C ASN A 358 8.60 0.71 -20.10
N MET A 359 8.91 0.47 -18.83
CA MET A 359 9.61 -0.73 -18.36
C MET A 359 8.76 -2.02 -18.41
N LEU A 360 7.44 -1.93 -18.34
CA LEU A 360 6.54 -3.09 -18.48
C LEU A 360 6.67 -3.76 -19.87
N ASN A 361 7.07 -2.99 -20.88
CA ASN A 361 7.31 -3.44 -22.25
C ASN A 361 8.80 -3.54 -22.59
N SER A 362 9.68 -3.68 -21.59
CA SER A 362 11.14 -3.72 -21.76
C SER A 362 11.69 -2.50 -22.52
N GLY A 363 11.19 -1.30 -22.22
CA GLY A 363 11.66 -0.05 -22.82
C GLY A 363 11.25 0.16 -24.29
N LYS A 364 10.40 -0.69 -24.86
CA LYS A 364 10.07 -0.65 -26.31
C LYS A 364 9.11 0.46 -26.72
N SER A 365 8.31 0.98 -25.80
CA SER A 365 7.30 2.01 -26.05
C SER A 365 7.54 3.22 -25.15
N PRO A 366 7.28 4.45 -25.62
CA PRO A 366 7.29 5.63 -24.74
C PRO A 366 6.38 5.42 -23.51
N GLN A 367 6.81 5.94 -22.36
CA GLN A 367 6.00 5.93 -21.15
C GLN A 367 4.84 6.91 -21.30
N ASN A 368 3.62 6.46 -21.01
CA ASN A 368 2.48 7.37 -20.92
C ASN A 368 2.52 8.06 -19.55
N ALA A 369 3.03 9.29 -19.53
CA ALA A 369 3.18 10.06 -18.31
C ALA A 369 1.84 10.45 -17.66
N ALA A 370 0.71 10.38 -18.37
CA ALA A 370 -0.61 10.66 -17.81
C ALA A 370 -1.12 9.58 -16.81
N TYR A 371 -0.41 8.45 -16.71
CA TYR A 371 -0.73 7.31 -15.85
C TYR A 371 0.34 7.13 -14.78
N TYR A 372 -0.06 6.58 -13.63
CA TYR A 372 0.82 6.44 -12.48
C TYR A 372 1.91 5.40 -12.72
N HIS A 373 3.15 5.85 -12.71
CA HIS A 373 4.34 5.02 -12.87
C HIS A 373 5.47 5.58 -12.01
N HIS A 374 6.43 4.73 -11.65
CA HIS A 374 7.58 5.16 -10.84
C HIS A 374 8.94 4.75 -11.44
N LEU A 375 8.94 3.77 -12.35
CA LEU A 375 10.14 3.18 -12.94
C LEU A 375 10.10 3.45 -14.44
N THR A 376 11.20 4.00 -14.95
CA THR A 376 11.31 4.38 -16.36
C THR A 376 12.66 3.95 -16.93
N ASP A 377 12.70 3.79 -18.25
CA ASP A 377 13.92 3.54 -19.02
C ASP A 377 14.26 4.75 -19.89
N SER A 378 15.55 4.97 -20.12
CA SER A 378 16.07 6.02 -20.97
C SER A 378 17.05 5.45 -21.99
N LYS A 379 16.94 5.93 -23.24
CA LYS A 379 17.81 5.44 -24.33
C LYS A 379 19.28 5.78 -24.14
N LEU A 380 19.55 6.91 -23.47
CA LEU A 380 20.91 7.36 -23.20
C LEU A 380 21.24 7.02 -21.75
N PRO A 381 22.38 6.37 -21.47
CA PRO A 381 22.77 6.10 -20.10
C PRO A 381 23.04 7.41 -19.36
N ASN A 382 22.75 7.41 -18.06
CA ASN A 382 23.14 8.48 -17.17
C ASN A 382 24.68 8.49 -16.96
N ALA A 383 25.18 9.44 -16.17
CA ALA A 383 26.62 9.56 -15.88
C ALA A 383 27.23 8.35 -15.15
N GLN A 384 26.40 7.50 -14.53
CA GLN A 384 26.82 6.26 -13.86
C GLN A 384 26.73 5.03 -14.78
N GLY A 385 26.20 5.18 -15.99
CA GLY A 385 26.00 4.10 -16.95
C GLY A 385 24.63 3.43 -16.89
N ASP A 386 23.73 3.89 -16.01
CA ASP A 386 22.39 3.30 -15.87
C ASP A 386 21.41 3.89 -16.87
N HIS A 387 20.52 3.03 -17.36
CA HIS A 387 19.41 3.40 -18.24
C HIS A 387 18.07 3.48 -17.49
N ILE A 388 17.96 2.73 -16.39
CA ILE A 388 16.75 2.54 -15.61
C ILE A 388 16.88 3.33 -14.32
N TYR A 389 15.83 4.08 -13.97
CA TYR A 389 15.79 4.80 -12.71
C TYR A 389 14.37 4.95 -12.18
N TYR A 390 14.28 5.14 -10.86
CA TYR A 390 13.05 5.45 -10.15
C TYR A 390 12.84 6.97 -10.07
N LYS A 391 11.58 7.41 -10.18
CA LYS A 391 11.16 8.78 -9.91
C LYS A 391 11.36 9.10 -8.41
N GLY A 392 11.59 10.38 -8.07
CA GLY A 392 11.63 10.85 -6.68
C GLY A 392 12.90 10.53 -5.89
N PHE A 393 14.06 10.43 -6.56
CA PHE A 393 15.36 10.11 -5.94
C PHE A 393 15.37 8.71 -5.29
N SER A 394 15.09 7.69 -6.11
CA SER A 394 15.08 6.28 -5.69
C SER A 394 14.01 5.91 -4.65
N ASP A 395 12.89 6.63 -4.64
CA ASP A 395 11.72 6.28 -3.84
C ASP A 395 10.98 5.09 -4.45
N GLU A 396 11.09 3.92 -3.80
CA GLU A 396 10.48 2.67 -4.27
C GLU A 396 8.93 2.73 -4.29
N ASN A 397 8.32 3.68 -3.58
CA ASN A 397 6.88 3.73 -3.31
C ASN A 397 6.19 5.00 -3.83
N LEU A 398 6.83 5.77 -4.73
CA LEU A 398 6.27 6.99 -5.28
C LEU A 398 5.82 6.82 -6.73
N TRP A 399 4.52 6.69 -6.96
CA TRP A 399 3.97 6.72 -8.31
C TRP A 399 3.60 8.14 -8.74
N VAL A 400 4.01 8.52 -9.94
CA VAL A 400 3.88 9.87 -10.48
C VAL A 400 3.05 9.83 -11.77
N ALA A 401 2.19 10.83 -11.95
CA ALA A 401 1.48 11.08 -13.19
C ALA A 401 1.49 12.57 -13.53
N GLU A 402 1.77 12.90 -14.79
CA GLU A 402 1.60 14.22 -15.36
C GLU A 402 0.13 14.57 -15.59
N THR A 403 -0.16 15.86 -15.64
CA THR A 403 -1.52 16.34 -15.90
C THR A 403 -1.54 17.70 -16.60
N THR A 404 -2.56 17.90 -17.43
CA THR A 404 -2.86 19.18 -18.06
C THR A 404 -3.79 20.07 -17.22
N GLN A 405 -4.25 19.60 -16.06
CA GLN A 405 -5.22 20.33 -15.22
C GLN A 405 -4.65 21.65 -14.69
N PRO A 406 -5.23 22.82 -15.04
CA PRO A 406 -4.70 24.12 -14.60
C PRO A 406 -4.84 24.37 -13.10
N ARG A 407 -5.67 23.59 -12.41
CA ARG A 407 -5.82 23.62 -10.94
C ARG A 407 -4.65 22.96 -10.22
N VAL A 408 -3.80 22.20 -10.90
CA VAL A 408 -2.55 21.65 -10.36
C VAL A 408 -1.43 22.67 -10.59
N ALA A 409 -0.63 22.89 -9.55
CA ALA A 409 0.43 23.88 -9.57
C ALA A 409 1.50 23.55 -10.61
N PRO A 410 1.87 24.49 -11.50
CA PRO A 410 2.95 24.29 -12.45
C PRO A 410 4.31 24.26 -11.74
N MET A 411 5.20 23.43 -12.26
CA MET A 411 6.63 23.53 -12.04
C MET A 411 7.27 23.95 -13.36
N THR A 412 8.00 25.07 -13.35
CA THR A 412 8.65 25.58 -14.56
C THR A 412 10.16 25.64 -14.36
N VAL A 413 10.90 25.13 -15.33
CA VAL A 413 12.36 25.20 -15.37
C VAL A 413 12.81 25.70 -16.74
N THR A 414 13.82 26.57 -16.77
CA THR A 414 14.51 26.96 -18.00
C THR A 414 15.71 26.06 -18.19
N SER A 415 15.73 25.27 -19.26
CA SER A 415 16.88 24.45 -19.65
C SER A 415 17.59 25.11 -20.82
N CYS A 416 18.89 25.35 -20.68
CA CYS A 416 19.72 25.92 -21.73
C CYS A 416 20.71 24.86 -22.23
N GLN A 417 20.65 24.54 -23.52
CA GLN A 417 21.55 23.59 -24.16
C GLN A 417 22.47 24.32 -25.14
N PHE A 418 23.77 24.06 -25.03
CA PHE A 418 24.76 24.56 -25.99
C PHE A 418 24.73 23.69 -27.25
N ASN A 419 24.40 24.30 -28.38
CA ASN A 419 24.48 23.65 -29.67
C ASN A 419 25.87 23.84 -30.27
N ALA A 420 26.73 22.84 -30.11
CA ALA A 420 28.10 22.86 -30.62
C ALA A 420 28.21 23.03 -32.15
N SER A 421 27.16 22.68 -32.90
CA SER A 421 27.15 22.80 -34.37
C SER A 421 26.89 24.22 -34.86
N VAL A 422 26.21 25.04 -34.04
CA VAL A 422 25.83 26.42 -34.38
C VAL A 422 26.60 27.44 -33.52
N GLY A 423 27.24 26.98 -32.44
CA GLY A 423 27.98 27.84 -31.50
C GLY A 423 27.07 28.72 -30.63
N ASP A 424 25.82 28.30 -30.43
CA ASP A 424 24.79 29.10 -29.75
C ASP A 424 24.13 28.33 -28.60
N VAL A 425 23.58 29.06 -27.63
CA VAL A 425 22.86 28.51 -26.48
C VAL A 425 21.36 28.67 -26.72
N THR A 426 20.66 27.54 -26.87
CA THR A 426 19.19 27.54 -26.97
C THR A 426 18.61 27.27 -25.58
N CYS A 427 17.82 28.21 -25.06
CA CYS A 427 17.11 28.06 -23.80
C CYS A 427 15.62 27.80 -24.05
N ASN A 428 15.09 26.72 -23.48
CA ASN A 428 13.69 26.34 -23.53
C ASN A 428 13.09 26.31 -22.12
N ASN A 429 11.87 26.82 -21.99
CA ASN A 429 11.10 26.67 -20.76
C ASN A 429 10.29 25.38 -20.81
N HIS A 430 10.44 24.55 -19.79
CA HIS A 430 9.64 23.36 -19.58
C HIS A 430 8.69 23.61 -18.42
N THR A 431 7.38 23.50 -18.65
CA THR A 431 6.36 23.63 -17.61
C THR A 431 5.58 22.32 -17.51
N VAL A 432 5.67 21.67 -16.36
CA VAL A 432 5.01 20.40 -16.07
C VAL A 432 4.14 20.51 -14.82
N ARG A 433 3.21 19.57 -14.65
CA ARG A 433 2.32 19.47 -13.48
C ARG A 433 2.22 18.01 -13.11
N TYR A 434 2.40 17.72 -11.83
CA TYR A 434 2.37 16.35 -11.33
C TYR A 434 1.29 16.14 -10.28
N SER A 435 0.72 14.94 -10.32
CA SER A 435 0.04 14.31 -9.21
C SER A 435 0.81 13.04 -8.82
N TYR A 436 0.64 12.66 -7.56
CA TYR A 436 1.36 11.55 -6.95
C TYR A 436 0.37 10.57 -6.34
N ALA A 437 0.71 9.29 -6.29
CA ALA A 437 -0.15 8.26 -5.73
C ALA A 437 0.63 7.28 -4.83
N VAL A 438 -0.04 6.79 -3.79
CA VAL A 438 0.40 5.69 -2.94
C VAL A 438 -0.76 4.69 -2.81
N PRO A 439 -0.56 3.39 -3.09
CA PRO A 439 -1.59 2.38 -2.92
C PRO A 439 -1.95 2.21 -1.45
N LEU A 440 -3.23 1.94 -1.15
CA LEU A 440 -3.70 1.77 0.23
C LEU A 440 -4.17 0.33 0.49
N GLU A 441 -5.11 -0.16 -0.32
CA GLU A 441 -5.69 -1.48 -0.14
C GLU A 441 -6.28 -2.04 -1.43
N ILE A 442 -6.29 -3.37 -1.54
CA ILE A 442 -7.03 -4.10 -2.57
C ILE A 442 -8.31 -4.64 -1.95
N ILE A 443 -9.44 -4.36 -2.60
CA ILE A 443 -10.75 -4.81 -2.15
C ILE A 443 -11.33 -5.76 -3.20
N TRP A 444 -11.70 -6.97 -2.80
CA TRP A 444 -12.54 -7.84 -3.64
C TRP A 444 -14.00 -7.46 -3.47
N MET A 445 -14.56 -6.84 -4.50
CA MET A 445 -16.00 -6.67 -4.62
C MET A 445 -16.65 -8.04 -4.87
N THR A 446 -17.82 -8.25 -4.29
CA THR A 446 -18.51 -9.55 -4.29
C THR A 446 -19.94 -9.39 -4.81
N PRO A 447 -20.59 -10.48 -5.28
CA PRO A 447 -21.98 -10.42 -5.74
C PRO A 447 -22.98 -10.08 -4.61
N LEU A 448 -22.58 -10.12 -3.33
CA LEU A 448 -23.45 -9.70 -2.22
C LEU A 448 -23.83 -8.21 -2.29
N TYR A 449 -23.06 -7.40 -3.01
CA TYR A 449 -23.32 -5.97 -3.11
C TYR A 449 -24.63 -5.67 -3.85
N THR A 450 -25.07 -6.57 -4.74
CA THR A 450 -26.27 -6.40 -5.57
C THR A 450 -27.30 -7.51 -5.40
N TRP A 451 -26.97 -8.60 -4.69
CA TRP A 451 -27.87 -9.73 -4.49
C TRP A 451 -29.04 -9.41 -3.55
N ASN A 452 -30.20 -9.18 -4.14
CA ASN A 452 -31.46 -8.87 -3.46
C ASN A 452 -32.51 -10.00 -3.67
N PRO A 453 -32.35 -11.16 -3.01
CA PRO A 453 -33.20 -12.34 -3.24
C PRO A 453 -34.65 -12.15 -2.78
N TYR A 454 -34.89 -11.19 -1.87
CA TYR A 454 -36.23 -10.88 -1.38
C TYR A 454 -36.95 -9.78 -2.17
N GLY A 455 -36.30 -9.18 -3.18
CA GLY A 455 -36.86 -8.07 -3.94
C GLY A 455 -37.23 -6.86 -3.08
N LEU A 456 -36.39 -6.54 -2.09
CA LEU A 456 -36.56 -5.39 -1.21
C LEU A 456 -36.53 -4.08 -2.02
N VAL A 457 -37.40 -3.15 -1.67
CA VAL A 457 -37.52 -1.86 -2.37
C VAL A 457 -36.35 -0.96 -2.00
N PHE A 458 -35.61 -0.47 -3.01
CA PHE A 458 -34.56 0.52 -2.82
C PHE A 458 -35.11 1.93 -2.95
N HIS A 459 -34.92 2.73 -1.91
CA HIS A 459 -35.30 4.13 -1.85
C HIS A 459 -34.08 5.02 -2.09
N THR A 460 -34.24 6.02 -2.96
CA THR A 460 -33.23 7.06 -3.18
C THR A 460 -33.12 8.03 -2.01
N ASP A 461 -34.21 8.21 -1.25
CA ASP A 461 -34.24 9.00 -0.03
C ASP A 461 -33.95 8.13 1.21
N ASN A 462 -32.86 8.46 1.90
CA ASN A 462 -32.40 7.76 3.10
C ASN A 462 -33.33 7.93 4.31
N ASN A 463 -34.27 8.88 4.29
CA ASN A 463 -35.22 9.09 5.37
C ASN A 463 -36.41 8.12 5.32
N VAL A 464 -36.60 7.41 4.20
CA VAL A 464 -37.74 6.50 4.02
C VAL A 464 -37.61 5.23 4.88
N PRO A 465 -36.48 4.49 4.88
CA PRO A 465 -36.37 3.27 5.68
C PRO A 465 -36.65 3.45 7.18
N PRO A 466 -36.12 4.48 7.88
CA PRO A 466 -36.37 4.68 9.31
C PRO A 466 -37.67 5.46 9.64
N LYS A 467 -38.45 5.85 8.63
CA LYS A 467 -39.64 6.69 8.81
C LYS A 467 -40.63 6.08 9.81
N ASN A 468 -41.37 6.93 10.53
CA ASN A 468 -42.33 6.53 11.57
C ASN A 468 -41.70 5.77 12.75
N GLY A 469 -40.44 6.07 13.08
CA GLY A 469 -39.74 5.47 14.23
C GLY A 469 -39.29 4.03 14.00
N ARG A 470 -39.18 3.59 12.75
CA ARG A 470 -38.66 2.25 12.39
C ARG A 470 -37.17 2.20 12.72
N THR A 471 -36.75 1.16 13.43
CA THR A 471 -35.38 1.00 13.92
C THR A 471 -34.67 -0.22 13.34
N GLY A 472 -35.31 -0.98 12.45
CA GLY A 472 -34.81 -2.24 11.90
C GLY A 472 -35.10 -3.44 12.81
N GLY A 473 -36.14 -3.36 13.65
CA GLY A 473 -36.58 -4.49 14.48
C GLY A 473 -37.17 -5.64 13.68
N THR A 474 -37.44 -6.77 14.33
CA THR A 474 -37.88 -8.02 13.67
C THR A 474 -39.38 -8.12 13.42
N ASN A 475 -40.15 -7.07 13.75
CA ASN A 475 -41.61 -7.05 13.60
C ASN A 475 -42.03 -6.01 12.54
N ALA A 476 -43.22 -6.18 11.95
CA ALA A 476 -43.66 -5.35 10.82
C ALA A 476 -43.76 -3.85 11.13
N THR A 477 -43.96 -3.47 12.40
CA THR A 477 -44.03 -2.06 12.84
C THR A 477 -42.67 -1.43 13.07
N THR A 478 -41.63 -2.22 13.36
CA THR A 478 -40.29 -1.73 13.72
C THR A 478 -39.22 -2.02 12.68
N ALA A 479 -39.46 -2.96 11.76
CA ALA A 479 -38.63 -3.26 10.60
C ALA A 479 -38.45 -2.03 9.72
N PHE A 480 -37.33 -1.90 9.00
CA PHE A 480 -37.16 -0.80 8.04
C PHE A 480 -38.12 -0.94 6.87
N ASN A 481 -38.57 0.18 6.31
CA ASN A 481 -39.41 0.19 5.12
C ASN A 481 -38.53 0.22 3.87
N GLY A 482 -38.17 -0.96 3.36
CA GLY A 482 -37.19 -1.09 2.29
C GLY A 482 -35.75 -0.77 2.73
N THR A 483 -34.89 -0.51 1.75
CA THR A 483 -33.45 -0.27 1.90
C THR A 483 -33.06 1.04 1.20
N SER A 484 -31.88 1.59 1.50
CA SER A 484 -31.36 2.82 0.88
C SER A 484 -29.83 2.89 0.97
N ARG A 485 -29.22 3.98 0.49
CA ARG A 485 -27.75 4.16 0.55
C ARG A 485 -27.18 4.23 1.97
N SER A 486 -27.95 4.62 2.98
CA SER A 486 -27.52 4.65 4.40
C SER A 486 -28.09 3.50 5.24
N TYR A 487 -28.97 2.69 4.66
CA TYR A 487 -29.59 1.52 5.27
C TYR A 487 -29.49 0.34 4.29
N TYR A 488 -28.26 -0.02 3.91
CA TYR A 488 -27.94 -0.94 2.83
C TYR A 488 -27.96 -2.41 3.27
N TYR A 489 -29.17 -2.98 3.34
CA TYR A 489 -29.43 -4.34 3.81
C TYR A 489 -30.13 -5.20 2.76
N TYR A 490 -29.44 -6.21 2.21
CA TYR A 490 -30.02 -7.18 1.28
C TYR A 490 -29.73 -8.64 1.63
N THR A 491 -28.56 -8.92 2.20
CA THR A 491 -28.04 -10.29 2.34
C THR A 491 -28.92 -11.08 3.32
N PRO A 492 -29.49 -12.22 2.94
CA PRO A 492 -30.24 -13.06 3.88
C PRO A 492 -29.43 -13.42 5.12
N ASN A 493 -30.03 -13.35 6.30
CA ASN A 493 -29.33 -13.72 7.53
C ASN A 493 -28.80 -15.16 7.47
N ASP A 494 -29.61 -16.07 6.93
CA ASP A 494 -29.28 -17.48 6.80
C ASP A 494 -28.13 -17.74 5.82
N PHE A 495 -27.65 -16.75 5.06
CA PHE A 495 -26.43 -16.92 4.27
C PHE A 495 -25.21 -17.17 5.18
N PHE A 496 -25.17 -16.51 6.33
CA PHE A 496 -24.10 -16.61 7.32
C PHE A 496 -24.47 -17.52 8.49
N LYS A 497 -23.45 -18.11 9.12
CA LYS A 497 -23.54 -18.92 10.33
C LYS A 497 -23.28 -18.13 11.61
N SER A 498 -22.53 -17.03 11.51
CA SER A 498 -22.10 -16.23 12.66
C SER A 498 -22.51 -14.75 12.56
N ASN A 499 -22.36 -14.05 13.68
CA ASN A 499 -22.43 -12.59 13.77
C ASN A 499 -21.20 -11.93 13.12
N GLU A 500 -21.25 -10.60 12.96
CA GLU A 500 -20.11 -9.79 12.49
C GLU A 500 -18.80 -10.10 13.25
N VAL A 501 -17.67 -10.03 12.53
CA VAL A 501 -16.36 -10.44 13.03
C VAL A 501 -15.55 -9.24 13.52
N GLY A 502 -15.11 -9.29 14.78
CA GLY A 502 -14.12 -8.35 15.31
C GLY A 502 -14.61 -6.91 15.42
N ARG A 503 -15.82 -6.71 15.95
CA ARG A 503 -16.50 -5.42 16.07
C ARG A 503 -15.60 -4.33 16.66
N ASP A 504 -15.47 -3.23 15.94
CA ASP A 504 -14.78 -2.00 16.34
C ASP A 504 -15.79 -0.92 16.77
N PRO A 505 -15.46 0.00 17.69
CA PRO A 505 -16.34 1.13 18.05
C PRO A 505 -16.76 2.02 16.87
N ALA A 506 -15.96 2.08 15.80
CA ALA A 506 -16.27 2.80 14.57
C ALA A 506 -17.21 2.02 13.62
N ASP A 507 -17.43 0.72 13.83
CA ASP A 507 -18.34 -0.08 13.01
C ASP A 507 -19.81 0.37 13.26
N THR A 508 -20.46 0.92 12.24
CA THR A 508 -21.78 1.56 12.38
C THR A 508 -22.96 0.62 12.19
N ALA A 509 -22.72 -0.58 11.64
CA ALA A 509 -23.78 -1.45 11.20
C ALA A 509 -24.40 -2.26 12.36
N LYS A 510 -25.73 -2.39 12.33
CA LYS A 510 -26.43 -3.44 13.07
C LYS A 510 -26.19 -4.79 12.39
N ASP A 511 -25.84 -5.80 13.17
CA ASP A 511 -25.52 -7.15 12.68
C ASP A 511 -26.70 -7.81 11.95
N VAL A 512 -27.91 -7.71 12.50
CA VAL A 512 -29.13 -8.24 11.90
C VAL A 512 -30.27 -7.23 12.04
N VAL A 513 -31.05 -7.05 10.97
CA VAL A 513 -32.24 -6.18 10.96
C VAL A 513 -33.41 -6.84 10.22
N GLY A 514 -34.62 -6.44 10.58
CA GLY A 514 -35.82 -6.71 9.78
C GLY A 514 -36.05 -5.61 8.75
N VAL A 515 -36.35 -6.00 7.52
CA VAL A 515 -36.72 -5.10 6.41
C VAL A 515 -38.03 -5.57 5.78
N LEU A 516 -38.93 -4.64 5.49
CA LEU A 516 -40.18 -4.94 4.78
C LEU A 516 -39.91 -5.16 3.29
N ASP A 517 -40.45 -6.25 2.76
CA ASP A 517 -40.55 -6.45 1.31
C ASP A 517 -41.72 -5.63 0.72
N LYS A 518 -41.87 -5.69 -0.61
CA LYS A 518 -42.95 -4.98 -1.35
C LYS A 518 -44.37 -5.37 -0.92
N HIS A 519 -44.54 -6.48 -0.20
CA HIS A 519 -45.82 -6.97 0.32
C HIS A 519 -46.00 -6.66 1.81
N GLY A 520 -45.04 -6.00 2.45
CA GLY A 520 -45.06 -5.68 3.87
C GLY A 520 -44.70 -6.85 4.77
N HIS A 521 -44.13 -7.94 4.23
CA HIS A 521 -43.61 -9.03 5.05
C HIS A 521 -42.19 -8.69 5.53
N VAL A 522 -41.91 -9.02 6.78
CA VAL A 522 -40.57 -8.82 7.35
C VAL A 522 -39.62 -9.89 6.82
N LYS A 523 -38.47 -9.45 6.32
CA LYS A 523 -37.34 -10.27 5.93
C LYS A 523 -36.16 -9.96 6.83
N ILE A 524 -35.51 -11.01 7.34
CA ILE A 524 -34.37 -10.89 8.22
C ILE A 524 -33.09 -10.92 7.39
N VAL A 525 -32.36 -9.82 7.44
CA VAL A 525 -31.21 -9.57 6.57
C VAL A 525 -30.03 -9.00 7.36
N LYS A 526 -28.85 -9.21 6.81
CA LYS A 526 -27.57 -8.61 7.22
C LYS A 526 -27.19 -7.49 6.26
N PRO A 527 -26.32 -6.58 6.69
CA PRO A 527 -25.84 -5.50 5.85
C PRO A 527 -25.07 -6.03 4.64
N SER A 528 -25.11 -5.34 3.50
CA SER A 528 -24.55 -5.85 2.23
C SER A 528 -23.32 -5.11 1.74
N GLY A 529 -22.91 -4.03 2.43
CA GLY A 529 -21.74 -3.23 2.08
C GLY A 529 -20.41 -3.92 2.32
N THR A 530 -19.33 -3.18 2.05
CA THR A 530 -17.95 -3.66 2.11
C THR A 530 -17.53 -4.01 3.55
N ARG A 531 -16.85 -5.16 3.68
CA ARG A 531 -16.30 -5.69 4.93
C ARG A 531 -14.80 -5.89 4.84
N ILE A 532 -14.09 -5.85 5.96
CA ILE A 532 -12.73 -6.38 6.04
C ILE A 532 -12.75 -7.90 5.92
N MET A 533 -13.57 -8.54 6.76
CA MET A 533 -13.82 -9.98 6.77
C MET A 533 -15.32 -10.24 6.82
N LEU A 534 -15.79 -11.18 6.00
CA LEU A 534 -17.17 -11.64 6.06
C LEU A 534 -17.41 -12.44 7.35
N PRO A 535 -18.64 -12.41 7.91
CA PRO A 535 -19.08 -13.40 8.88
C PRO A 535 -18.86 -14.82 8.33
N GLU A 536 -18.76 -15.81 9.23
CA GLU A 536 -18.58 -17.20 8.82
C GLU A 536 -19.72 -17.62 7.89
N ILE A 537 -19.38 -18.04 6.68
CA ILE A 537 -20.33 -18.58 5.71
C ILE A 537 -20.42 -20.08 5.97
N ASP A 538 -21.62 -20.57 6.21
CA ASP A 538 -21.86 -21.99 6.50
C ASP A 538 -21.38 -22.89 5.35
N GLY A 539 -20.60 -23.91 5.67
CA GLY A 539 -19.94 -24.81 4.71
C GLY A 539 -18.73 -24.22 3.97
N VAL A 540 -18.38 -22.93 4.18
CA VAL A 540 -17.26 -22.27 3.49
C VAL A 540 -16.21 -21.71 4.47
N GLY A 541 -16.65 -21.17 5.61
CA GLY A 541 -15.80 -20.54 6.62
C GLY A 541 -15.69 -19.03 6.46
N LYS A 542 -14.63 -18.43 7.04
CA LYS A 542 -14.35 -16.99 6.98
C LYS A 542 -13.61 -16.62 5.70
N ILE A 543 -13.96 -15.47 5.13
CA ILE A 543 -13.35 -14.92 3.92
C ILE A 543 -12.99 -13.45 4.18
N ARG A 544 -11.73 -13.08 3.90
CA ARG A 544 -11.28 -11.70 3.86
C ARG A 544 -11.60 -11.09 2.50
N THR A 545 -12.02 -9.83 2.50
CA THR A 545 -12.34 -9.07 1.28
C THR A 545 -11.52 -7.79 1.14
N ARG A 546 -10.91 -7.28 2.22
CA ARG A 546 -9.98 -6.13 2.16
C ARG A 546 -8.57 -6.54 2.55
N TYR A 547 -7.62 -6.18 1.69
CA TYR A 547 -6.21 -6.49 1.81
C TYR A 547 -5.40 -5.19 1.76
N PRO A 548 -5.07 -4.61 2.92
CA PRO A 548 -4.20 -3.44 2.97
C PRO A 548 -2.84 -3.75 2.36
N VAL A 549 -2.42 -2.94 1.39
CA VAL A 549 -1.13 -3.05 0.69
C VAL A 549 -0.29 -1.80 0.80
N ALA A 550 -0.69 -0.88 1.69
CA ALA A 550 0.01 0.39 1.85
C ALA A 550 1.47 0.18 2.29
N PRO A 551 2.44 0.78 1.59
CA PRO A 551 3.83 0.80 2.03
C PRO A 551 3.97 1.73 3.23
N SER A 552 4.91 1.43 4.12
CA SER A 552 5.23 2.31 5.25
C SER A 552 6.44 3.19 4.91
N HIS A 553 6.35 4.48 5.25
CA HIS A 553 7.44 5.43 5.01
C HIS A 553 8.79 4.96 5.59
N HIS A 554 8.72 4.34 6.78
CA HIS A 554 9.90 3.87 7.50
C HIS A 554 10.62 2.71 6.79
N GLU A 555 9.94 1.96 5.91
CA GLU A 555 10.53 0.83 5.18
C GLU A 555 11.65 1.26 4.23
N GLY A 556 11.60 2.50 3.73
CA GLY A 556 12.68 3.05 2.91
C GLY A 556 13.93 3.43 3.70
N SER A 557 13.84 3.56 5.02
CA SER A 557 14.97 4.00 5.83
C SER A 557 16.08 2.94 5.89
N PRO A 558 17.36 3.34 5.86
CA PRO A 558 18.48 2.41 6.01
C PRO A 558 18.39 1.57 7.29
N MET A 559 17.96 2.18 8.40
CA MET A 559 17.80 1.48 9.67
C MET A 559 16.73 0.38 9.60
N TYR A 560 15.60 0.64 8.94
CA TYR A 560 14.56 -0.38 8.80
C TYR A 560 15.04 -1.52 7.91
N LYS A 561 15.75 -1.22 6.81
CA LYS A 561 16.31 -2.25 5.91
C LYS A 561 17.23 -3.21 6.67
N GLU A 562 18.12 -2.71 7.52
CA GLU A 562 18.99 -3.53 8.37
C GLU A 562 18.21 -4.33 9.43
N VAL A 563 17.19 -3.72 10.07
CA VAL A 563 16.35 -4.39 11.06
C VAL A 563 15.49 -5.49 10.41
N ASP A 564 15.00 -5.27 9.19
CA ASP A 564 14.20 -6.24 8.43
C ASP A 564 15.06 -7.42 7.98
N ALA A 565 16.30 -7.16 7.52
CA ALA A 565 17.28 -8.21 7.24
C ALA A 565 17.62 -9.02 8.50
N LEU A 566 17.86 -8.36 9.63
CA LEU A 566 18.10 -9.03 10.91
C LEU A 566 16.89 -9.87 11.36
N LYS A 567 15.67 -9.36 11.15
CA LYS A 567 14.42 -10.08 11.43
C LYS A 567 14.38 -11.38 10.62
N GLU A 568 14.67 -11.33 9.32
CA GLU A 568 14.72 -12.52 8.48
C GLU A 568 15.79 -13.52 8.94
N MET A 569 17.00 -13.04 9.22
CA MET A 569 18.11 -13.87 9.72
C MET A 569 17.74 -14.62 11.01
N ILE A 570 17.04 -13.98 11.95
CA ILE A 570 16.66 -14.59 13.24
C ILE A 570 15.44 -15.51 13.12
N LEU A 571 14.48 -15.15 12.26
CA LEU A 571 13.27 -15.97 12.09
C LEU A 571 13.55 -17.28 11.31
N ASP A 572 14.62 -17.30 10.50
CA ASP A 572 15.06 -18.50 9.77
C ASP A 572 16.59 -18.66 9.86
N ILE A 573 17.09 -18.85 11.09
CA ILE A 573 18.54 -19.01 11.36
C ILE A 573 19.17 -20.10 10.47
N PRO A 574 18.61 -21.32 10.35
CA PRO A 574 19.25 -22.37 9.56
C PRO A 574 19.51 -21.97 8.10
N LYS A 575 18.57 -21.26 7.45
CA LYS A 575 18.77 -20.78 6.07
C LYS A 575 19.76 -19.62 5.96
N ASN A 576 19.93 -18.87 7.04
CA ASN A 576 20.71 -17.64 7.07
C ASN A 576 22.06 -17.77 7.80
N LEU A 577 22.46 -18.98 8.21
CA LEU A 577 23.72 -19.24 8.93
C LEU A 577 24.94 -18.60 8.24
N LYS A 578 24.98 -18.61 6.90
CA LYS A 578 26.05 -18.02 6.08
C LYS A 578 26.29 -16.52 6.28
N PHE A 579 25.30 -15.79 6.81
CA PHE A 579 25.40 -14.35 7.05
C PHE A 579 25.89 -14.01 8.47
N PHE A 580 26.01 -15.00 9.36
CA PHE A 580 26.57 -14.78 10.69
C PHE A 580 28.11 -14.83 10.63
N GLU A 581 28.76 -13.79 11.14
CA GLU A 581 30.23 -13.77 11.31
C GLU A 581 30.71 -14.86 12.27
N SER A 582 29.86 -15.30 13.19
CA SER A 582 30.13 -16.45 14.07
C SER A 582 28.80 -17.11 14.43
N PRO A 583 28.73 -18.46 14.51
CA PRO A 583 27.49 -19.15 14.79
C PRO A 583 26.85 -18.68 16.12
N PRO A 584 25.54 -18.37 16.15
CA PRO A 584 24.87 -17.80 17.32
C PRO A 584 24.68 -18.78 18.48
N PHE A 585 24.91 -20.09 18.26
CA PHE A 585 24.86 -21.13 19.29
C PHE A 585 26.27 -21.65 19.51
N GLY A 586 26.67 -21.84 20.79
CA GLY A 586 28.01 -22.16 21.26
C GLY A 586 28.65 -23.44 20.69
N SER A 587 28.92 -23.43 19.40
CA SER A 587 29.79 -24.36 18.71
C SER A 587 31.19 -23.77 18.81
N HIS A 588 31.89 -24.13 19.89
CA HIS A 588 33.34 -24.01 19.89
C HIS A 588 33.86 -24.88 18.72
N ASN A 589 34.34 -24.23 17.66
CA ASN A 589 35.00 -24.78 16.46
C ASN A 589 34.18 -24.79 15.15
N VAL A 590 33.48 -23.71 14.80
CA VAL A 590 33.19 -23.43 13.39
C VAL A 590 33.83 -22.10 13.04
N GLN A 591 35.03 -22.15 12.47
CA GLN A 591 35.61 -21.00 11.79
C GLN A 591 34.81 -20.78 10.51
N THR A 592 34.09 -19.67 10.44
CA THR A 592 33.35 -19.24 9.27
C THR A 592 34.33 -18.80 8.19
N HIS A 593 34.43 -19.56 7.10
CA HIS A 593 35.03 -19.07 5.86
C HIS A 593 33.99 -19.00 4.73
N ASN A 594 34.23 -18.04 3.84
CA ASN A 594 33.37 -17.50 2.79
C ASN A 594 32.80 -18.61 1.86
N PRO A 595 31.52 -18.54 1.43
CA PRO A 595 30.89 -19.56 0.58
C PRO A 595 31.31 -19.54 -0.91
N ASP A 596 32.41 -18.85 -1.26
CA ASP A 596 32.98 -18.89 -2.62
C ASP A 596 33.92 -20.08 -2.84
N ASP A 597 34.14 -20.90 -1.80
CA ASP A 597 34.90 -22.14 -1.89
C ASP A 597 33.96 -23.36 -2.02
N SER A 598 34.17 -24.12 -3.10
CA SER A 598 33.48 -25.36 -3.50
C SER A 598 32.87 -26.20 -2.36
N LEU A 599 31.56 -26.06 -2.14
CA LEU A 599 30.79 -26.91 -1.21
C LEU A 599 30.70 -28.34 -1.76
N GLN A 600 31.00 -29.33 -0.94
CA GLN A 600 30.72 -30.74 -1.24
C GLN A 600 29.31 -31.08 -0.77
N HIS A 601 28.47 -31.60 -1.69
CA HIS A 601 27.09 -31.97 -1.41
C HIS A 601 26.97 -33.48 -1.15
N PHE A 602 26.35 -33.82 -0.04
CA PHE A 602 26.02 -35.18 0.34
C PHE A 602 24.55 -35.29 0.74
N THR A 603 24.03 -36.52 0.79
CA THR A 603 22.74 -36.83 1.40
C THR A 603 22.86 -37.94 2.43
N THR A 604 21.94 -37.95 3.41
CA THR A 604 21.70 -39.15 4.22
C THR A 604 21.00 -40.23 3.39
N THR A 605 21.09 -41.49 3.83
CA THR A 605 20.34 -42.58 3.20
C THR A 605 18.85 -42.44 3.47
N PHE A 606 17.96 -42.66 2.49
CA PHE A 606 16.52 -42.73 2.74
C PHE A 606 16.16 -43.65 3.93
N THR A 607 15.30 -43.17 4.82
CA THR A 607 14.71 -43.95 5.92
C THR A 607 13.19 -44.00 5.75
N HIS A 608 12.55 -45.08 6.22
CA HIS A 608 11.09 -45.23 6.29
C HIS A 608 10.58 -45.26 7.73
N LYS A 609 11.44 -44.98 8.72
CA LYS A 609 11.11 -45.10 10.13
C LYS A 609 10.06 -44.05 10.53
N THR A 610 9.04 -44.47 11.26
CA THR A 610 7.93 -43.60 11.70
C THR A 610 7.89 -43.54 13.23
N PRO A 611 7.74 -42.34 13.83
CA PRO A 611 7.80 -41.02 13.19
C PRO A 611 9.25 -40.69 12.74
N PRO A 612 9.47 -39.94 11.62
CA PRO A 612 8.49 -39.14 10.89
C PRO A 612 8.02 -39.67 9.50
N GLY A 613 8.53 -40.80 9.00
CA GLY A 613 8.11 -41.38 7.71
C GLY A 613 9.22 -41.41 6.67
N LEU A 614 8.88 -41.49 5.38
CA LEU A 614 9.90 -41.52 4.31
C LEU A 614 10.56 -40.14 4.15
N HIS A 615 11.88 -40.04 4.35
CA HIS A 615 12.67 -38.83 4.13
C HIS A 615 14.18 -39.09 4.01
N GLN A 616 14.91 -38.05 3.65
CA GLN A 616 16.37 -37.93 3.67
C GLN A 616 16.76 -36.47 3.94
N HIS A 617 18.01 -36.21 4.30
CA HIS A 617 18.50 -34.84 4.45
C HIS A 617 19.71 -34.58 3.58
N ASP A 618 19.84 -33.33 3.13
CA ASP A 618 21.06 -32.84 2.50
C ASP A 618 22.07 -32.42 3.56
N VAL A 619 23.34 -32.63 3.26
CA VAL A 619 24.48 -32.25 4.09
C VAL A 619 25.49 -31.55 3.21
N TYR A 620 25.80 -30.30 3.56
CA TYR A 620 26.79 -29.50 2.85
C TYR A 620 28.05 -29.37 3.70
N VAL A 621 29.20 -29.65 3.09
CA VAL A 621 30.51 -29.57 3.74
C VAL A 621 31.35 -28.54 2.99
N ASP A 622 31.83 -27.50 3.67
CA ASP A 622 32.68 -26.48 3.07
C ASP A 622 34.08 -27.00 2.74
N ALA A 623 34.86 -26.21 1.99
CA ALA A 623 36.19 -26.63 1.55
C ALA A 623 37.18 -26.83 2.71
N HIS A 624 37.05 -26.10 3.81
CA HIS A 624 37.91 -26.25 4.98
C HIS A 624 37.63 -27.59 5.66
N ASP A 625 36.37 -27.84 5.98
CA ASP A 625 35.89 -29.07 6.59
C ASP A 625 36.13 -30.28 5.69
N TRP A 626 35.98 -30.10 4.37
CA TRP A 626 36.38 -31.10 3.40
C TRP A 626 37.88 -31.40 3.50
N SER A 627 38.74 -30.39 3.56
CA SER A 627 40.18 -30.58 3.74
C SER A 627 40.52 -31.29 5.06
N MET A 628 39.74 -31.04 6.11
CA MET A 628 39.89 -31.71 7.41
C MET A 628 39.45 -33.17 7.34
N LEU A 629 38.34 -33.48 6.67
CA LEU A 629 37.92 -34.86 6.38
C LEU A 629 38.94 -35.58 5.50
N GLN A 630 39.54 -34.90 4.51
CA GLN A 630 40.61 -35.47 3.67
C GLN A 630 41.85 -35.86 4.51
N ARG A 631 42.10 -35.17 5.63
CA ARG A 631 43.15 -35.46 6.61
C ARG A 631 42.70 -36.42 7.72
N ASN A 632 41.57 -37.12 7.55
CA ASN A 632 40.96 -38.03 8.53
C ASN A 632 40.59 -37.39 9.88
N SER A 633 40.43 -36.06 9.91
CA SER A 633 39.92 -35.35 11.08
C SER A 633 38.41 -35.51 11.18
N LYS A 634 37.86 -35.26 12.38
CA LYS A 634 36.42 -35.25 12.62
C LYS A 634 35.88 -33.85 12.39
N VAL A 635 34.73 -33.77 11.73
CA VAL A 635 34.04 -32.53 11.38
C VAL A 635 32.61 -32.58 11.87
N MET A 636 32.00 -31.43 12.19
CA MET A 636 30.58 -31.35 12.53
C MET A 636 29.80 -30.77 11.35
N ALA A 637 28.67 -31.38 11.00
CA ALA A 637 27.78 -30.88 9.96
C ALA A 637 26.33 -30.89 10.46
N ILE A 638 25.50 -29.99 9.94
CA ILE A 638 24.07 -29.94 10.22
C ILE A 638 23.33 -30.29 8.94
N THR A 639 22.33 -31.14 9.05
CA THR A 639 21.52 -31.55 7.90
C THR A 639 20.44 -30.51 7.58
N THR A 640 19.93 -30.49 6.34
CA THR A 640 18.75 -29.70 6.00
C THR A 640 17.52 -30.17 6.80
N ASN A 641 16.52 -29.29 6.95
CA ASN A 641 15.26 -29.68 7.57
C ASN A 641 14.40 -30.45 6.55
N ASP A 642 14.10 -31.71 6.85
CA ASP A 642 13.12 -32.52 6.12
C ASP A 642 12.19 -33.20 7.13
N ASN A 643 10.90 -33.32 6.80
CA ASN A 643 9.85 -33.79 7.71
C ASN A 643 9.95 -33.19 9.14
N GLU A 644 10.05 -31.87 9.23
CA GLU A 644 10.00 -31.06 10.47
C GLU A 644 11.15 -31.28 11.47
N HIS A 645 12.28 -31.88 11.06
CA HIS A 645 13.47 -32.01 11.89
C HIS A 645 14.77 -31.99 11.08
N SER A 646 15.90 -31.91 11.80
CA SER A 646 17.27 -31.91 11.27
C SER A 646 18.21 -32.57 12.28
N HIS A 647 19.38 -33.03 11.82
CA HIS A 647 20.38 -33.65 12.68
C HIS A 647 21.67 -32.83 12.78
N THR A 648 22.34 -32.97 13.92
CA THR A 648 23.74 -32.57 14.09
C THR A 648 24.64 -33.81 13.96
N LEU A 649 25.45 -33.87 12.91
CA LEU A 649 26.29 -35.02 12.57
C LEU A 649 27.76 -34.76 12.92
N GLN A 650 28.44 -35.75 13.48
CA GLN A 650 29.90 -35.81 13.48
C GLN A 650 30.37 -36.73 12.37
N LEU A 651 31.11 -36.18 11.41
CA LEU A 651 31.57 -36.85 10.21
C LEU A 651 33.04 -37.25 10.33
N GLN A 652 33.39 -38.38 9.73
CA GLN A 652 34.77 -38.79 9.50
C GLN A 652 34.87 -39.60 8.21
N ARG A 653 35.94 -39.40 7.47
CA ARG A 653 36.24 -40.22 6.30
C ARG A 653 36.53 -41.67 6.70
N ASP A 654 35.99 -42.63 5.94
CA ASP A 654 36.25 -44.04 6.19
C ASP A 654 37.74 -44.36 5.96
N ALA A 655 38.34 -45.07 6.92
CA ALA A 655 39.76 -45.41 6.91
C ALA A 655 40.15 -46.43 5.83
N HIS A 656 39.19 -47.23 5.35
CA HIS A 656 39.37 -48.29 4.35
C HIS A 656 38.79 -47.91 2.98
N ASN A 657 37.74 -47.08 2.96
CA ASN A 657 37.15 -46.55 1.73
C ASN A 657 37.23 -45.02 1.70
N HIS A 658 38.31 -44.50 1.12
CA HIS A 658 38.56 -43.06 1.04
C HIS A 658 37.51 -42.26 0.24
N ASN A 659 36.53 -42.90 -0.41
CA ASN A 659 35.45 -42.20 -1.10
C ASN A 659 34.16 -42.11 -0.26
N GLN A 660 34.18 -42.62 0.98
CA GLN A 660 33.01 -42.70 1.85
C GLN A 660 33.18 -41.84 3.09
N ILE A 661 32.12 -41.12 3.46
CA ILE A 661 32.04 -40.33 4.69
C ILE A 661 31.07 -41.02 5.64
N ASN A 662 31.54 -41.32 6.85
CA ASN A 662 30.79 -41.98 7.89
C ASN A 662 30.26 -40.97 8.92
N ILE A 663 29.06 -41.24 9.41
CA ILE A 663 28.46 -40.56 10.55
C ILE A 663 28.91 -41.28 11.82
N ILE A 664 29.79 -40.65 12.59
CA ILE A 664 30.34 -41.17 13.85
C ILE A 664 29.36 -40.95 15.00
N SER A 665 28.65 -39.82 14.99
CA SER A 665 27.53 -39.55 15.88
C SER A 665 26.51 -38.65 15.21
N CYS A 666 25.27 -38.75 15.68
CA CYS A 666 24.11 -38.03 15.21
C CYS A 666 23.34 -37.56 16.45
N ASP A 667 23.14 -36.26 16.63
CA ASP A 667 22.51 -35.67 17.83
C ASP A 667 23.13 -36.14 19.15
N ASN A 668 24.47 -36.25 19.19
CA ASN A 668 25.26 -36.76 20.31
C ASN A 668 25.02 -38.24 20.68
N VAL A 669 24.33 -39.00 19.83
CA VAL A 669 24.18 -40.47 19.96
C VAL A 669 24.83 -41.21 18.78
N PRO A 670 25.16 -42.51 18.89
CA PRO A 670 25.91 -43.22 17.83
C PRO A 670 25.16 -43.39 16.50
N HIS A 671 23.83 -43.30 16.50
CA HIS A 671 22.96 -43.52 15.34
C HIS A 671 21.85 -42.49 15.32
N CYS A 672 21.45 -42.02 14.14
CA CYS A 672 20.32 -41.11 14.03
C CYS A 672 19.03 -41.79 14.51
N TRP A 673 18.26 -41.08 15.33
CA TRP A 673 17.09 -41.65 16.00
C TRP A 673 15.95 -42.02 15.04
N ASP A 674 15.94 -41.39 13.87
CA ASP A 674 15.03 -41.52 12.74
C ASP A 674 15.46 -42.62 11.72
N GLY A 675 16.59 -43.30 11.96
CA GLY A 675 16.96 -44.52 11.27
C GLY A 675 17.81 -44.36 10.00
N HIS A 676 18.41 -43.20 9.78
CA HIS A 676 19.46 -43.07 8.77
C HIS A 676 20.66 -43.99 9.05
N ALA A 677 21.24 -44.56 7.99
CA ALA A 677 22.49 -45.31 8.09
C ALA A 677 23.64 -44.35 8.42
N ASN A 678 24.69 -44.88 9.05
CA ASN A 678 25.85 -44.08 9.46
C ASN A 678 26.81 -43.75 8.29
N VAL A 679 26.28 -43.51 7.10
CA VAL A 679 27.02 -43.20 5.88
C VAL A 679 26.32 -42.08 5.12
N LEU A 680 27.11 -41.18 4.56
CA LEU A 680 26.65 -40.18 3.61
C LEU A 680 26.89 -40.62 2.17
N LEU A 681 25.95 -40.30 1.29
CA LEU A 681 26.04 -40.52 -0.14
C LEU A 681 26.51 -39.23 -0.81
N HIS A 682 27.60 -39.29 -1.58
CA HIS A 682 28.08 -38.12 -2.32
C HIS A 682 27.17 -37.86 -3.52
N MET A 683 26.71 -36.62 -3.65
CA MET A 683 25.92 -36.20 -4.80
C MET A 683 26.86 -35.52 -5.78
N THR A 684 27.10 -36.18 -6.92
CA THR A 684 27.69 -35.52 -8.08
C THR A 684 26.57 -34.79 -8.79
N ASP A 685 26.69 -33.47 -8.92
CA ASP A 685 25.81 -32.67 -9.79
C ASP A 685 25.79 -33.20 -11.24
#